data_AF-A0A959B313-F1
#
_entry.id   AF-A0A959B313-F1
#
_cell.length_a   1.000
_cell.length_b   1.000
_cell.length_c   1.000
_cell.angle_alpha   90.00
_cell.angle_beta   90.00
_cell.angle_gamma   90.00
#
_symmetry.space_group_name_H-M   'P 1'
#
loop_
_entity.id
_entity.type
_entity.pdbx_description
1 polymer ?
#
loop_
_entity_poly.entity_id
_entity_poly.type
_entity_poly.pdbx_seq_one_letter_code
_entity_poly.pdbx_strand_id
1 'polypeptide(L)'
;MKKIALPSTLLLLFLWALLPQQSVAQSDQYLHFDRVDDYVVLNDGSHYIANASAFSMAGWYYTDQLAYGQGMMGFRGNNGFYLIQLNNGTMECRFHNSVGFYEFVAPAFSIVPETWQHIAWVYDGAKVALYIDGVLKGSSPASGTFELDNIDFAIGKSILAGFNFYFGGRVDEVSVWTKALTPADIQDMMANELTGDEPELQLYYKFNQGVPGEDNTSITKLKCEIGNGERDADLLNFAMMGPTSNFGGVLDIGFQAITFPQIPNKLTTAEPFELNAAASSGLPVSYEVVSGPASVDGNIVTLDGIAGEVVIKASQVGDGTYEPAEDIFNSFQVLDPNTFVPVIEARNPLAGEVYVPELSAIQLAAISTIDYPELFSVSNVYFQVNGEDIEPKDWGNGHYTGWWTPPAYGSYTVNIISTNNYGASATESVNINVVDQTSDINDVIAASDIWLNSTQNSEVVEAELPSYLGAFSQVTATLELKCPTGGCGPWDRVSSVEAKGHNGQWVEIFRYITPYGTPCSHSIDLTDYMSVLQGKIAFRLNCETLDNGFLYNLKFDFKAGAPQHKYSAIDIVWWETYPFGDPANLQPVEERSIQFPDNAVASTLKLVSTGHGWGDNNTGNAAEFHDDTHHIWVNGVQTFEQHNWQDCNPNPDACQPQNGTWYFDRAGWCPGAIAHWFDYDMTPFISNTPVSLRYVFDEDYVDSCHPNNPNCQSGVTCPDCNDGFNPHLIVACNLVTFADGPVDGLVGSDERYVQPIGFKLYPNPSNGLVYLELKEEAKLMEVRVMNSFGQLVMSQRESISPYGTHALNLQGLPKGLYWVEVRTEKGRGMEKVVVE
;
A
#
# COMPACT_ATOMS: atom_id res chain seq x y z
N MET A 1 -3.81 -76.38 59.48
CA MET A 1 -3.66 -77.36 58.37
C MET A 1 -4.91 -77.29 57.50
N LYS A 2 -4.72 -77.18 56.18
CA LYS A 2 -5.69 -77.27 55.06
C LYS A 2 -7.19 -77.52 55.38
N LYS A 3 -8.05 -76.74 54.70
CA LYS A 3 -9.14 -77.14 53.76
C LYS A 3 -10.34 -76.17 53.87
N ILE A 4 -10.63 -75.39 52.81
CA ILE A 4 -11.68 -75.58 51.77
C ILE A 4 -13.12 -75.38 52.29
N ALA A 5 -13.80 -74.33 51.79
CA ALA A 5 -15.13 -74.36 51.13
C ALA A 5 -15.75 -72.93 50.98
N LEU A 6 -16.03 -72.51 49.74
CA LEU A 6 -17.05 -71.51 49.34
C LEU A 6 -18.45 -72.20 49.28
N PRO A 7 -19.63 -71.55 49.03
CA PRO A 7 -19.93 -70.17 48.58
C PRO A 7 -21.17 -69.50 49.26
N SER A 8 -21.48 -68.23 48.93
CA SER A 8 -22.78 -67.81 48.35
C SER A 8 -23.02 -66.27 48.34
N THR A 9 -23.27 -65.78 47.12
CA THR A 9 -24.15 -64.65 46.69
C THR A 9 -23.98 -63.24 47.28
N LEU A 10 -23.59 -62.30 46.42
CA LEU A 10 -24.12 -60.92 46.46
C LEU A 10 -24.27 -60.31 45.05
N LEU A 11 -25.42 -59.66 44.90
CA LEU A 11 -26.00 -58.87 43.81
C LEU A 11 -24.99 -58.00 43.01
N LEU A 12 -25.03 -58.10 41.67
CA LEU A 12 -24.36 -57.16 40.75
C LEU A 12 -25.39 -56.18 40.19
N LEU A 13 -25.30 -54.92 40.62
CA LEU A 13 -25.92 -53.76 39.99
C LEU A 13 -25.17 -53.44 38.69
N PHE A 14 -25.89 -53.35 37.58
CA PHE A 14 -25.37 -52.87 36.30
C PHE A 14 -25.10 -51.35 36.42
N LEU A 15 -23.83 -50.96 36.48
CA LEU A 15 -23.39 -49.61 36.12
C LEU A 15 -23.19 -49.58 34.60
N TRP A 16 -24.06 -48.86 33.88
CA TRP A 16 -23.71 -48.36 32.54
C TRP A 16 -22.64 -47.29 32.72
N ALA A 17 -21.41 -47.59 32.31
CA ALA A 17 -20.33 -46.61 32.22
C ALA A 17 -20.58 -45.74 30.99
N LEU A 18 -20.74 -44.43 31.21
CA LEU A 18 -20.66 -43.38 30.20
C LEU A 18 -19.25 -43.42 29.56
N LEU A 19 -19.17 -43.92 28.33
CA LEU A 19 -18.08 -43.55 27.42
C LEU A 19 -18.36 -42.11 26.96
N PRO A 20 -17.37 -41.20 26.92
CA PRO A 20 -17.55 -39.93 26.25
C PRO A 20 -17.78 -40.22 24.76
N GLN A 21 -18.98 -39.92 24.25
CA GLN A 21 -19.21 -39.83 22.81
C GLN A 21 -18.34 -38.67 22.32
N GLN A 22 -17.31 -38.95 21.52
CA GLN A 22 -16.67 -37.91 20.73
C GLN A 22 -17.68 -37.49 19.66
N SER A 23 -18.18 -36.25 19.76
CA SER A 23 -18.88 -35.58 18.68
C SER A 23 -17.88 -35.33 17.54
N VAL A 24 -18.25 -35.73 16.33
CA VAL A 24 -17.53 -35.42 15.08
C VAL A 24 -18.51 -34.64 14.22
N ALA A 25 -18.04 -33.60 13.54
CA ALA A 25 -18.83 -32.93 12.51
C ALA A 25 -19.07 -33.90 11.34
N GLN A 26 -20.15 -33.73 10.59
CA GLN A 26 -20.75 -34.83 9.81
C GLN A 26 -19.85 -35.39 8.69
N SER A 27 -19.18 -34.52 7.92
CA SER A 27 -18.26 -34.91 6.84
C SER A 27 -16.80 -35.11 7.31
N ASP A 28 -16.47 -34.74 8.56
CA ASP A 28 -15.09 -34.59 9.07
C ASP A 28 -14.20 -33.72 8.17
N GLN A 29 -14.79 -32.93 7.27
CA GLN A 29 -14.17 -31.93 6.43
C GLN A 29 -14.52 -30.55 6.99
N TYR A 30 -13.58 -29.61 6.96
CA TYR A 30 -13.73 -28.34 7.64
C TYR A 30 -12.81 -27.29 7.04
N LEU A 31 -13.09 -26.03 7.37
CA LEU A 31 -12.16 -24.94 7.17
C LEU A 31 -11.50 -24.57 8.49
N HIS A 32 -10.17 -24.55 8.50
CA HIS A 32 -9.36 -24.13 9.64
C HIS A 32 -9.11 -22.62 9.60
N PHE A 33 -9.13 -21.99 10.77
CA PHE A 33 -8.90 -20.58 11.00
C PHE A 33 -7.70 -20.46 11.95
N ASP A 34 -6.70 -19.67 11.58
CA ASP A 34 -5.39 -19.67 12.22
C ASP A 34 -5.25 -18.74 13.44
N ARG A 35 -6.31 -17.98 13.77
CA ARG A 35 -6.36 -16.96 14.85
C ARG A 35 -5.54 -15.69 14.58
N VAL A 36 -4.98 -15.52 13.38
CA VAL A 36 -4.19 -14.35 13.01
C VAL A 36 -5.04 -13.40 12.19
N ASP A 37 -5.47 -13.84 11.00
CA ASP A 37 -6.17 -12.98 10.06
C ASP A 37 -7.22 -13.68 9.19
N ASP A 38 -7.43 -14.99 9.36
CA ASP A 38 -8.44 -15.79 8.65
C ASP A 38 -9.88 -15.42 9.04
N TYR A 39 -10.72 -15.09 8.07
CA TYR A 39 -12.17 -14.98 8.28
C TYR A 39 -12.99 -15.05 6.99
N VAL A 40 -14.27 -15.39 7.16
CA VAL A 40 -15.27 -15.39 6.08
C VAL A 40 -16.20 -14.20 6.28
N VAL A 41 -16.54 -13.50 5.20
CA VAL A 41 -17.49 -12.38 5.26
C VAL A 41 -18.47 -12.39 4.10
N LEU A 42 -19.76 -12.29 4.43
CA LEU A 42 -20.82 -11.97 3.49
C LEU A 42 -21.27 -10.54 3.73
N ASN A 43 -20.92 -9.65 2.81
CA ASN A 43 -21.29 -8.24 2.89
C ASN A 43 -22.81 -8.07 2.90
N ASP A 44 -23.31 -7.13 3.72
CA ASP A 44 -24.73 -6.83 3.91
C ASP A 44 -25.61 -8.02 4.34
N GLY A 45 -25.02 -9.14 4.79
CA GLY A 45 -25.75 -10.39 5.04
C GLY A 45 -26.95 -10.30 6.00
N SER A 46 -27.06 -9.24 6.82
CA SER A 46 -28.20 -9.05 7.70
C SER A 46 -29.52 -8.82 6.97
N HIS A 47 -29.53 -8.45 5.68
CA HIS A 47 -30.78 -8.33 4.91
C HIS A 47 -31.59 -9.62 4.87
N TYR A 48 -30.93 -10.78 5.03
CA TYR A 48 -31.61 -12.07 5.04
C TYR A 48 -32.42 -12.35 6.32
N ILE A 49 -32.12 -11.67 7.42
CA ILE A 49 -32.86 -11.81 8.70
C ILE A 49 -33.56 -10.53 9.14
N ALA A 50 -33.38 -9.43 8.41
CA ALA A 50 -33.92 -8.13 8.77
C ALA A 50 -35.43 -8.17 8.95
N ASN A 51 -35.91 -7.60 10.06
CA ASN A 51 -37.32 -7.51 10.45
C ASN A 51 -38.03 -8.85 10.72
N ALA A 52 -37.31 -9.98 10.77
CA ALA A 52 -37.88 -11.25 11.16
C ALA A 52 -38.35 -11.22 12.62
N SER A 53 -39.48 -11.85 12.91
CA SER A 53 -40.04 -11.94 14.27
C SER A 53 -39.28 -12.89 15.19
N ALA A 54 -38.47 -13.77 14.60
CA ALA A 54 -37.58 -14.73 15.24
C ALA A 54 -36.41 -15.03 14.29
N PHE A 55 -35.26 -15.42 14.83
CA PHE A 55 -34.10 -15.82 14.03
C PHE A 55 -33.09 -16.60 14.87
N SER A 56 -32.26 -17.40 14.21
CA SER A 56 -31.24 -18.22 14.85
C SER A 56 -29.96 -18.29 14.03
N MET A 57 -28.84 -18.53 14.69
CA MET A 57 -27.59 -18.95 14.04
C MET A 57 -27.06 -20.21 14.74
N ALA A 58 -26.54 -21.15 13.97
CA ALA A 58 -25.97 -22.39 14.49
C ALA A 58 -24.75 -22.83 13.67
N GLY A 59 -23.89 -23.66 14.26
CA GLY A 59 -22.77 -24.27 13.55
C GLY A 59 -21.88 -25.12 14.44
N TRP A 60 -21.02 -25.92 13.81
CA TRP A 60 -20.02 -26.74 14.49
C TRP A 60 -18.70 -25.98 14.60
N TYR A 61 -18.13 -25.99 15.80
CA TYR A 61 -16.85 -25.33 16.09
C TYR A 61 -15.94 -26.23 16.90
N TYR A 62 -14.70 -26.33 16.47
CA TYR A 62 -13.58 -26.94 17.19
C TYR A 62 -12.63 -25.83 17.57
N THR A 63 -12.66 -25.39 18.83
CA THR A 63 -11.75 -24.33 19.28
C THR A 63 -10.37 -24.94 19.56
N ASP A 64 -9.31 -24.52 18.87
CA ASP A 64 -7.98 -25.12 19.10
C ASP A 64 -7.44 -24.79 20.49
N GLN A 65 -7.65 -23.55 20.92
CA GLN A 65 -7.20 -23.06 22.22
C GLN A 65 -8.11 -21.95 22.73
N LEU A 66 -8.24 -21.86 24.06
CA LEU A 66 -9.01 -20.78 24.69
C LEU A 66 -8.20 -19.49 24.70
N ALA A 67 -8.85 -18.38 24.35
CA ALA A 67 -8.26 -17.05 24.41
C ALA A 67 -9.31 -16.00 24.75
N TYR A 68 -8.87 -14.77 24.98
CA TYR A 68 -9.79 -13.64 25.06
C TYR A 68 -10.12 -13.14 23.66
N GLY A 69 -11.41 -13.02 23.35
CA GLY A 69 -11.87 -12.32 22.15
C GLY A 69 -11.65 -13.14 20.89
N GLN A 70 -12.41 -14.23 20.72
CA GLN A 70 -12.49 -14.97 19.46
C GLN A 70 -13.91 -14.85 18.90
N GLY A 71 -14.08 -14.13 17.80
CA GLY A 71 -15.38 -13.96 17.14
C GLY A 71 -15.74 -15.20 16.33
N MET A 72 -16.82 -15.89 16.71
CA MET A 72 -17.18 -17.17 16.07
C MET A 72 -18.07 -16.94 14.86
N MET A 73 -19.27 -16.38 15.08
CA MET A 73 -20.15 -15.96 14.00
C MET A 73 -21.07 -14.81 14.45
N GLY A 74 -21.45 -13.97 13.48
CA GLY A 74 -22.58 -13.08 13.65
C GLY A 74 -22.51 -11.76 12.88
N PHE A 75 -23.56 -10.99 13.07
CA PHE A 75 -23.72 -9.64 12.55
C PHE A 75 -23.29 -8.65 13.62
N ARG A 76 -22.26 -7.83 13.35
CA ARG A 76 -21.74 -6.89 14.36
C ARG A 76 -21.51 -5.50 13.81
N GLY A 77 -22.41 -4.57 14.14
CA GLY A 77 -22.27 -3.13 13.94
C GLY A 77 -22.81 -2.35 15.14
N ASN A 78 -23.47 -1.20 14.88
CA ASN A 78 -24.19 -0.47 15.93
C ASN A 78 -25.37 -1.27 16.49
N ASN A 79 -26.03 -2.10 15.66
CA ASN A 79 -26.88 -3.21 16.08
C ASN A 79 -26.12 -4.53 15.84
N GLY A 80 -26.54 -5.63 16.46
CA GLY A 80 -25.84 -6.89 16.23
C GLY A 80 -26.49 -8.12 16.84
N PHE A 81 -26.12 -9.28 16.32
CA PHE A 81 -26.51 -10.59 16.78
C PHE A 81 -25.31 -11.50 16.58
N TYR A 82 -24.55 -11.78 17.64
CA TYR A 82 -23.21 -12.35 17.51
C TYR A 82 -22.77 -13.16 18.73
N LEU A 83 -21.74 -13.98 18.51
CA LEU A 83 -21.10 -14.88 19.47
C LEU A 83 -19.59 -14.61 19.55
N ILE A 84 -19.08 -14.35 20.75
CA ILE A 84 -17.65 -14.16 21.02
C ILE A 84 -17.22 -15.03 22.19
N GLN A 85 -16.19 -15.85 21.99
CA GLN A 85 -15.53 -16.55 23.08
C GLN A 85 -14.58 -15.58 23.82
N LEU A 86 -14.78 -15.44 25.12
CA LEU A 86 -13.96 -14.68 26.07
C LEU A 86 -13.11 -15.63 26.92
N ASN A 87 -12.16 -15.09 27.71
CA ASN A 87 -11.27 -15.86 28.57
C ASN A 87 -11.95 -17.04 29.31
N ASN A 88 -11.19 -18.14 29.45
CA ASN A 88 -11.64 -19.39 30.08
C ASN A 88 -12.85 -20.05 29.39
N GLY A 89 -13.04 -19.86 28.08
CA GLY A 89 -14.13 -20.52 27.34
C GLY A 89 -15.52 -20.02 27.72
N THR A 90 -15.62 -18.82 28.30
CA THR A 90 -16.88 -18.12 28.48
C THR A 90 -17.40 -17.67 27.12
N MET A 91 -18.68 -17.92 26.83
CA MET A 91 -19.33 -17.42 25.62
C MET A 91 -20.10 -16.15 25.93
N GLU A 92 -19.79 -15.06 25.23
CA GLU A 92 -20.60 -13.86 25.19
C GLU A 92 -21.55 -13.93 23.98
N CYS A 93 -22.85 -13.97 24.25
CA CYS A 93 -23.88 -13.97 23.22
C CYS A 93 -24.68 -12.67 23.32
N ARG A 94 -24.78 -11.91 22.23
CA ARG A 94 -25.44 -10.60 22.25
C ARG A 94 -26.48 -10.46 21.17
N PHE A 95 -27.53 -9.72 21.51
CA PHE A 95 -28.52 -9.17 20.60
C PHE A 95 -28.71 -7.70 20.93
N HIS A 96 -28.30 -6.81 20.04
CA HIS A 96 -28.44 -5.37 20.18
C HIS A 96 -29.29 -4.84 19.03
N ASN A 97 -30.34 -4.10 19.37
CA ASN A 97 -31.23 -3.46 18.41
C ASN A 97 -31.64 -2.07 18.91
N SER A 98 -32.52 -1.40 18.15
CA SER A 98 -33.04 -0.06 18.46
C SER A 98 -33.87 0.00 19.76
N VAL A 99 -34.39 -1.13 20.24
CA VAL A 99 -35.20 -1.24 21.47
C VAL A 99 -34.31 -1.45 22.70
N GLY A 100 -33.21 -2.17 22.56
CA GLY A 100 -32.30 -2.42 23.67
C GLY A 100 -31.14 -3.35 23.37
N PHE A 101 -30.31 -3.49 24.40
CA PHE A 101 -29.14 -4.35 24.43
C PHE A 101 -29.42 -5.57 25.32
N TYR A 102 -29.41 -6.75 24.72
CA TYR A 102 -29.70 -8.02 25.36
C TYR A 102 -28.48 -8.92 25.29
N GLU A 103 -28.12 -9.54 26.41
CA GLU A 103 -26.97 -10.44 26.45
C GLU A 103 -27.24 -11.68 27.29
N PHE A 104 -26.50 -12.74 26.97
CA PHE A 104 -26.30 -13.90 27.82
C PHE A 104 -24.82 -14.24 27.82
N VAL A 105 -24.23 -14.34 29.01
CA VAL A 105 -22.84 -14.76 29.20
C VAL A 105 -22.85 -16.15 29.81
N ALA A 106 -22.34 -17.13 29.09
CA ALA A 106 -22.28 -18.50 29.56
C ALA A 106 -21.22 -18.66 30.67
N PRO A 107 -21.36 -19.64 31.58
CA PRO A 107 -20.33 -19.94 32.58
C PRO A 107 -18.96 -20.21 31.93
N ALA A 108 -17.88 -19.97 32.66
CA ALA A 108 -16.54 -20.39 32.24
C ALA A 108 -16.52 -21.89 31.90
N PHE A 109 -15.69 -22.25 30.94
CA PHE A 109 -15.52 -23.59 30.37
C PHE A 109 -16.77 -24.13 29.68
N SER A 110 -17.63 -23.24 29.17
CA SER A 110 -18.73 -23.63 28.28
C SER A 110 -18.21 -24.04 26.90
N ILE A 111 -17.19 -23.34 26.41
CA ILE A 111 -16.35 -23.75 25.29
C ILE A 111 -15.18 -24.56 25.81
N VAL A 112 -14.99 -25.73 25.22
CA VAL A 112 -13.94 -26.69 25.55
C VAL A 112 -12.99 -26.75 24.37
N PRO A 113 -11.69 -26.44 24.55
CA PRO A 113 -10.74 -26.51 23.46
C PRO A 113 -10.56 -27.98 23.03
N GLU A 114 -10.10 -28.15 21.80
CA GLU A 114 -9.79 -29.44 21.19
C GLU A 114 -10.99 -30.40 21.10
N THR A 115 -12.22 -29.86 21.10
CA THR A 115 -13.46 -30.64 21.01
C THR A 115 -14.43 -29.98 20.04
N TRP A 116 -15.06 -30.77 19.16
CA TRP A 116 -16.16 -30.31 18.32
C TRP A 116 -17.40 -30.07 19.17
N GLN A 117 -17.93 -28.86 19.12
CA GLN A 117 -19.15 -28.47 19.79
C GLN A 117 -20.13 -27.82 18.82
N HIS A 118 -21.40 -28.22 18.90
CA HIS A 118 -22.44 -27.56 18.13
C HIS A 118 -23.02 -26.39 18.95
N ILE A 119 -22.98 -25.19 18.41
CA ILE A 119 -23.40 -23.97 19.11
C ILE A 119 -24.61 -23.39 18.38
N ALA A 120 -25.69 -23.10 19.10
CA ALA A 120 -26.87 -22.44 18.55
C ALA A 120 -27.33 -21.26 19.42
N TRP A 121 -27.49 -20.10 18.79
CA TRP A 121 -27.99 -18.86 19.39
C TRP A 121 -29.33 -18.49 18.79
N VAL A 122 -30.37 -18.47 19.63
CA VAL A 122 -31.77 -18.45 19.20
C VAL A 122 -32.50 -17.25 19.80
N TYR A 123 -33.21 -16.49 18.98
CA TYR A 123 -34.17 -15.47 19.40
C TYR A 123 -35.59 -15.86 18.97
N ASP A 124 -36.51 -15.95 19.93
CA ASP A 124 -37.91 -16.40 19.70
C ASP A 124 -38.94 -15.27 19.66
N GLY A 125 -38.49 -14.01 19.63
CA GLY A 125 -39.35 -12.82 19.71
C GLY A 125 -39.62 -12.33 21.13
N ALA A 126 -39.28 -13.11 22.16
CA ALA A 126 -39.47 -12.76 23.57
C ALA A 126 -38.23 -12.99 24.45
N LYS A 127 -37.29 -13.82 24.01
CA LYS A 127 -36.03 -14.12 24.70
C LYS A 127 -34.96 -14.58 23.73
N VAL A 128 -33.72 -14.43 24.15
CA VAL A 128 -32.55 -15.07 23.54
C VAL A 128 -32.12 -16.29 24.35
N ALA A 129 -31.65 -17.35 23.70
CA ALA A 129 -31.24 -18.60 24.33
C ALA A 129 -30.00 -19.21 23.65
N LEU A 130 -29.05 -19.67 24.46
CA LEU A 130 -27.83 -20.36 24.01
C LEU A 130 -27.95 -21.86 24.24
N TYR A 131 -27.71 -22.64 23.20
CA TYR A 131 -27.56 -24.09 23.24
C TYR A 131 -26.14 -24.46 22.85
N ILE A 132 -25.52 -25.38 23.60
CA ILE A 132 -24.25 -26.01 23.23
C ILE A 132 -24.45 -27.51 23.32
N ASP A 133 -24.08 -28.23 22.27
CA ASP A 133 -24.30 -29.66 22.07
C ASP A 133 -25.78 -30.04 22.26
N GLY A 134 -26.66 -29.16 21.77
CA GLY A 134 -28.11 -29.29 21.87
C GLY A 134 -28.68 -29.15 23.30
N VAL A 135 -27.85 -28.80 24.29
CA VAL A 135 -28.26 -28.57 25.68
C VAL A 135 -28.37 -27.06 25.95
N LEU A 136 -29.52 -26.63 26.48
CA LEU A 136 -29.75 -25.24 26.89
C LEU A 136 -28.77 -24.83 28.00
N LYS A 137 -27.94 -23.81 27.74
CA LYS A 137 -27.03 -23.21 28.74
C LYS A 137 -27.69 -22.09 29.53
N GLY A 138 -28.62 -21.37 28.90
CA GLY A 138 -29.40 -20.33 29.56
C GLY A 138 -30.16 -19.46 28.57
N SER A 139 -30.97 -18.55 29.10
CA SER A 139 -31.77 -17.61 28.32
C SER A 139 -31.99 -16.31 29.07
N SER A 140 -32.16 -15.21 28.32
CA SER A 140 -32.46 -13.89 28.85
C SER A 140 -33.65 -13.26 28.10
N PRO A 141 -34.57 -12.53 28.76
CA PRO A 141 -35.64 -11.80 28.08
C PRO A 141 -35.07 -10.81 27.04
N ALA A 142 -35.72 -10.71 25.89
CA ALA A 142 -35.34 -9.82 24.80
C ALA A 142 -36.59 -9.37 24.04
N SER A 143 -36.50 -8.26 23.32
CA SER A 143 -37.62 -7.74 22.54
C SER A 143 -37.13 -6.92 21.34
N GLY A 144 -38.04 -6.62 20.42
CA GLY A 144 -37.73 -5.88 19.19
C GLY A 144 -37.33 -6.80 18.03
N THR A 145 -36.85 -6.20 16.95
CA THR A 145 -36.43 -6.88 15.72
C THR A 145 -35.01 -6.46 15.35
N PHE A 146 -34.33 -7.26 14.54
CA PHE A 146 -33.08 -6.84 13.91
C PHE A 146 -33.44 -6.04 12.65
N GLU A 147 -33.34 -4.71 12.69
CA GLU A 147 -33.93 -3.85 11.64
C GLU A 147 -32.99 -3.52 10.48
N LEU A 148 -31.68 -3.53 10.73
CA LEU A 148 -30.68 -3.15 9.72
C LEU A 148 -30.43 -4.29 8.73
N ASP A 149 -30.42 -3.95 7.45
CA ASP A 149 -30.26 -4.84 6.30
C ASP A 149 -28.89 -4.68 5.62
N ASN A 150 -27.94 -4.00 6.25
CA ASN A 150 -26.64 -3.67 5.69
C ASN A 150 -25.49 -3.94 6.68
N ILE A 151 -25.62 -5.00 7.47
CA ILE A 151 -24.57 -5.45 8.39
C ILE A 151 -24.03 -6.77 7.86
N ASP A 152 -22.72 -6.83 7.67
CA ASP A 152 -22.06 -8.03 7.18
C ASP A 152 -22.24 -9.20 8.16
N PHE A 153 -22.39 -10.38 7.60
CA PHE A 153 -22.31 -11.63 8.36
C PHE A 153 -20.86 -12.12 8.32
N ALA A 154 -20.26 -12.32 9.48
CA ALA A 154 -18.90 -12.83 9.57
C ALA A 154 -18.85 -14.18 10.28
N ILE A 155 -17.93 -15.04 9.82
CA ILE A 155 -17.54 -16.28 10.49
C ILE A 155 -16.03 -16.21 10.73
N GLY A 156 -15.59 -16.51 11.95
CA GLY A 156 -14.18 -16.50 12.35
C GLY A 156 -13.60 -15.14 12.71
N LYS A 157 -14.38 -14.05 12.65
CA LYS A 157 -13.97 -12.72 13.11
C LYS A 157 -15.12 -11.88 13.63
N SER A 158 -14.84 -11.03 14.62
CA SER A 158 -15.66 -9.86 14.91
C SER A 158 -15.27 -8.68 14.01
N ILE A 159 -16.16 -8.26 13.12
CA ILE A 159 -15.95 -7.19 12.14
C ILE A 159 -16.07 -5.75 12.69
N LEU A 160 -16.18 -5.56 14.02
CA LEU A 160 -16.22 -4.23 14.60
C LEU A 160 -14.83 -3.57 14.56
N ALA A 161 -14.74 -2.39 13.92
CA ALA A 161 -13.49 -1.64 13.81
C ALA A 161 -12.79 -1.45 15.16
N GLY A 162 -11.47 -1.69 15.19
CA GLY A 162 -10.64 -1.60 16.40
C GLY A 162 -10.60 -2.85 17.27
N PHE A 163 -11.28 -3.95 16.90
CA PHE A 163 -11.23 -5.23 17.60
C PHE A 163 -10.77 -6.37 16.68
N ASN A 164 -9.57 -6.91 16.95
CA ASN A 164 -8.99 -8.05 16.21
C ASN A 164 -9.34 -9.37 16.89
N PHE A 165 -10.64 -9.72 16.94
CA PHE A 165 -11.09 -10.96 17.56
C PHE A 165 -11.24 -12.09 16.54
N TYR A 166 -10.10 -12.60 16.09
CA TYR A 166 -10.00 -13.73 15.16
C TYR A 166 -10.18 -15.06 15.91
N PHE A 167 -10.93 -15.97 15.29
CA PHE A 167 -11.12 -17.32 15.80
C PHE A 167 -9.94 -18.22 15.41
N GLY A 168 -9.52 -19.06 16.34
CA GLY A 168 -8.52 -20.11 16.12
C GLY A 168 -9.15 -21.49 16.28
N GLY A 169 -9.33 -22.21 15.18
CA GLY A 169 -9.99 -23.50 15.22
C GLY A 169 -10.58 -23.96 13.90
N ARG A 170 -11.36 -25.03 13.95
CA ARG A 170 -12.06 -25.60 12.79
C ARG A 170 -13.53 -25.24 12.84
N VAL A 171 -14.10 -24.91 11.69
CA VAL A 171 -15.52 -24.58 11.56
C VAL A 171 -16.14 -25.46 10.49
N ASP A 172 -17.36 -25.88 10.76
CA ASP A 172 -18.17 -26.66 9.84
C ASP A 172 -19.67 -26.30 9.99
N GLU A 173 -20.46 -26.51 8.94
CA GLU A 173 -21.94 -26.51 8.95
C GLU A 173 -22.59 -25.27 9.58
N VAL A 174 -22.18 -24.05 9.17
CA VAL A 174 -22.74 -22.80 9.71
C VAL A 174 -24.05 -22.46 9.02
N SER A 175 -25.11 -22.21 9.81
CA SER A 175 -26.45 -21.89 9.33
C SER A 175 -27.08 -20.68 9.99
N VAL A 176 -27.89 -19.94 9.23
CA VAL A 176 -28.66 -18.77 9.69
C VAL A 176 -30.11 -18.89 9.25
N TRP A 177 -31.05 -18.60 10.17
CA TRP A 177 -32.47 -18.87 10.02
C TRP A 177 -33.32 -17.65 10.35
N THR A 178 -34.45 -17.47 9.66
CA THR A 178 -35.55 -16.56 10.06
C THR A 178 -36.56 -17.24 10.98
N LYS A 179 -36.15 -18.34 11.62
CA LYS A 179 -36.93 -19.17 12.54
C LYS A 179 -36.20 -19.29 13.87
N ALA A 180 -36.96 -19.38 14.96
CA ALA A 180 -36.43 -19.82 16.25
C ALA A 180 -36.25 -21.34 16.25
N LEU A 181 -35.01 -21.82 16.25
CA LEU A 181 -34.71 -23.25 16.28
C LEU A 181 -35.18 -23.86 17.61
N THR A 182 -35.95 -24.93 17.52
CA THR A 182 -36.36 -25.72 18.69
C THR A 182 -35.24 -26.67 19.10
N PRO A 183 -35.24 -27.19 20.35
CA PRO A 183 -34.30 -28.23 20.75
C PRO A 183 -34.34 -29.46 19.85
N ALA A 184 -35.48 -29.79 19.23
CA ALA A 184 -35.59 -30.90 18.29
C ALA A 184 -34.91 -30.58 16.96
N ASP A 185 -35.09 -29.35 16.42
CA ASP A 185 -34.39 -28.91 15.21
C ASP A 185 -32.86 -28.97 15.42
N ILE A 186 -32.37 -28.48 16.57
CA ILE A 186 -30.93 -28.48 16.90
C ILE A 186 -30.37 -29.91 17.00
N GLN A 187 -31.11 -30.83 17.62
CA GLN A 187 -30.67 -32.22 17.74
C GLN A 187 -30.67 -32.93 16.38
N ASP A 188 -31.62 -32.61 15.51
CA ASP A 188 -31.69 -33.15 14.15
C ASP A 188 -30.52 -32.65 13.30
N MET A 189 -30.23 -31.35 13.32
CA MET A 189 -29.07 -30.74 12.65
C MET A 189 -27.73 -31.28 13.14
N MET A 190 -27.63 -31.67 14.41
CA MET A 190 -26.43 -32.32 14.93
C MET A 190 -26.27 -33.75 14.42
N ALA A 191 -27.39 -34.44 14.13
CA ALA A 191 -27.40 -35.84 13.72
C ALA A 191 -27.39 -36.03 12.20
N ASN A 192 -27.90 -35.05 11.45
CA ASN A 192 -28.15 -35.13 10.02
C ASN A 192 -27.71 -33.82 9.34
N GLU A 193 -27.06 -33.95 8.18
CA GLU A 193 -26.65 -32.83 7.35
C GLU A 193 -27.87 -32.17 6.71
N LEU A 194 -27.83 -30.84 6.62
CA LEU A 194 -28.90 -30.10 5.97
C LEU A 194 -28.80 -30.25 4.45
N THR A 195 -29.94 -30.10 3.81
CA THR A 195 -30.09 -30.23 2.36
C THR A 195 -30.10 -28.88 1.64
N GLY A 196 -30.31 -27.79 2.36
CA GLY A 196 -30.45 -26.44 1.78
C GLY A 196 -31.89 -26.08 1.41
N ASP A 197 -32.83 -27.02 1.42
CA ASP A 197 -34.25 -26.79 1.09
C ASP A 197 -35.13 -26.59 2.34
N GLU A 198 -34.53 -26.48 3.53
CA GLU A 198 -35.27 -26.35 4.77
C GLU A 198 -36.06 -25.02 4.84
N PRO A 199 -37.33 -25.05 5.28
CA PRO A 199 -38.11 -23.84 5.43
C PRO A 199 -37.44 -22.84 6.37
N GLU A 200 -37.38 -21.57 5.94
CA GLU A 200 -36.85 -20.44 6.72
C GLU A 200 -35.33 -20.48 6.96
N LEU A 201 -34.61 -21.40 6.32
CA LEU A 201 -33.15 -21.38 6.20
C LEU A 201 -32.74 -20.26 5.24
N GLN A 202 -31.79 -19.42 5.67
CA GLN A 202 -31.31 -18.30 4.87
C GLN A 202 -29.86 -18.46 4.44
N LEU A 203 -28.98 -18.94 5.30
CA LEU A 203 -27.59 -19.19 4.96
C LEU A 203 -27.23 -20.57 5.45
N TYR A 204 -26.47 -21.30 4.64
CA TYR A 204 -25.94 -22.60 5.02
C TYR A 204 -24.61 -22.85 4.31
N TYR A 205 -23.54 -22.97 5.09
CA TYR A 205 -22.18 -23.18 4.60
C TYR A 205 -21.65 -24.51 5.12
N LYS A 206 -21.30 -25.40 4.19
CA LYS A 206 -20.82 -26.76 4.47
C LYS A 206 -19.31 -26.88 4.65
N PHE A 207 -18.53 -25.90 4.19
CA PHE A 207 -17.06 -25.95 4.23
C PHE A 207 -16.39 -27.14 3.50
N ASN A 208 -17.15 -27.89 2.70
CA ASN A 208 -16.69 -29.12 2.02
C ASN A 208 -16.08 -28.90 0.62
N GLN A 209 -16.06 -27.66 0.14
CA GLN A 209 -15.73 -27.35 -1.26
C GLN A 209 -14.24 -27.44 -1.65
N GLY A 210 -13.33 -27.48 -0.66
CA GLY A 210 -11.89 -27.57 -0.89
C GLY A 210 -11.34 -28.95 -0.56
N VAL A 211 -10.32 -29.37 -1.29
CA VAL A 211 -9.72 -30.71 -1.15
C VAL A 211 -8.59 -30.65 -0.11
N PRO A 212 -8.64 -31.46 0.96
CA PRO A 212 -7.61 -31.43 1.99
C PRO A 212 -6.21 -31.72 1.45
N GLY A 213 -5.28 -30.81 1.70
CA GLY A 213 -3.86 -30.97 1.35
C GLY A 213 -3.48 -30.70 -0.12
N GLU A 214 -4.42 -30.21 -0.95
CA GLU A 214 -4.22 -29.91 -2.38
C GLU A 214 -4.23 -28.39 -2.66
N ASP A 215 -4.14 -28.02 -3.94
CA ASP A 215 -4.26 -26.63 -4.39
C ASP A 215 -5.74 -26.21 -4.56
N ASN A 216 -6.20 -25.37 -3.64
CA ASN A 216 -7.54 -24.80 -3.56
C ASN A 216 -7.57 -23.32 -3.96
N THR A 217 -6.53 -22.78 -4.61
CA THR A 217 -6.42 -21.34 -4.92
C THR A 217 -7.50 -20.81 -5.87
N SER A 218 -8.20 -21.68 -6.61
CA SER A 218 -9.37 -21.29 -7.41
C SER A 218 -10.62 -21.00 -6.57
N ILE A 219 -10.63 -21.39 -5.29
CA ILE A 219 -11.74 -21.19 -4.38
C ILE A 219 -11.60 -19.83 -3.69
N THR A 220 -12.26 -18.81 -4.24
CA THR A 220 -12.19 -17.44 -3.71
C THR A 220 -13.35 -17.09 -2.78
N LYS A 221 -14.40 -17.92 -2.74
CA LYS A 221 -15.60 -17.72 -1.91
C LYS A 221 -16.04 -19.00 -1.23
N LEU A 222 -16.52 -18.89 0.01
CA LEU A 222 -17.23 -19.94 0.72
C LEU A 222 -18.67 -20.03 0.20
N LYS A 223 -19.03 -21.19 -0.32
CA LYS A 223 -20.30 -21.46 -0.99
C LYS A 223 -21.43 -21.59 0.00
N CYS A 224 -22.52 -20.88 -0.27
CA CYS A 224 -23.77 -21.05 0.44
C CYS A 224 -24.68 -22.00 -0.35
N GLU A 225 -25.23 -23.02 0.31
CA GLU A 225 -26.15 -23.99 -0.29
C GLU A 225 -27.54 -23.38 -0.58
N ILE A 226 -27.78 -22.14 -0.16
CA ILE A 226 -29.00 -21.39 -0.40
C ILE A 226 -28.77 -20.35 -1.50
N GLY A 227 -29.55 -20.43 -2.57
CA GLY A 227 -29.51 -19.45 -3.67
C GLY A 227 -28.68 -19.92 -4.87
N ASN A 228 -28.29 -18.98 -5.72
CA ASN A 228 -27.49 -19.21 -6.94
C ASN A 228 -26.18 -18.37 -6.89
N GLY A 229 -25.48 -18.44 -5.76
CA GLY A 229 -24.18 -17.78 -5.53
C GLY A 229 -24.26 -16.34 -4.99
N GLU A 230 -25.44 -15.72 -4.92
CA GLU A 230 -25.58 -14.38 -4.32
C GLU A 230 -25.32 -14.36 -2.81
N ARG A 231 -25.32 -15.54 -2.18
CA ARG A 231 -25.08 -15.74 -0.75
C ARG A 231 -23.67 -16.26 -0.46
N ASP A 232 -22.82 -16.38 -1.46
CA ASP A 232 -21.45 -16.85 -1.29
C ASP A 232 -20.60 -15.77 -0.61
N ALA A 233 -19.86 -16.18 0.42
CA ALA A 233 -19.10 -15.29 1.28
C ALA A 233 -17.63 -15.26 0.88
N ASP A 234 -16.97 -14.11 0.99
CA ASP A 234 -15.56 -13.99 0.62
C ASP A 234 -14.66 -14.70 1.64
N LEU A 235 -13.68 -15.45 1.14
CA LEU A 235 -12.62 -16.09 1.94
C LEU A 235 -11.44 -15.12 2.06
N LEU A 236 -11.12 -14.67 3.28
CA LEU A 236 -10.06 -13.68 3.52
C LEU A 236 -8.90 -14.30 4.29
N ASN A 237 -7.71 -14.18 3.69
CA ASN A 237 -6.38 -14.56 4.21
C ASN A 237 -6.09 -16.06 4.42
N PHE A 238 -7.00 -16.95 4.08
CA PHE A 238 -6.77 -18.40 4.14
C PHE A 238 -5.59 -18.84 3.25
N ALA A 239 -4.74 -19.72 3.78
CA ALA A 239 -3.78 -20.44 2.97
C ALA A 239 -4.52 -21.54 2.17
N MET A 240 -4.22 -21.64 0.86
CA MET A 240 -4.97 -22.51 -0.06
C MET A 240 -4.12 -23.54 -0.79
N MET A 241 -2.81 -23.60 -0.54
CA MET A 241 -1.90 -24.45 -1.32
C MET A 241 -1.35 -25.64 -0.54
N GLY A 242 -1.53 -26.83 -1.09
CA GLY A 242 -0.83 -28.04 -0.67
C GLY A 242 -1.06 -28.38 0.81
N PRO A 243 -0.02 -28.84 1.55
CA PRO A 243 -0.17 -29.26 2.94
C PRO A 243 -0.46 -28.11 3.91
N THR A 244 -0.37 -26.86 3.44
CA THR A 244 -0.70 -25.65 4.21
C THR A 244 -2.11 -25.14 3.92
N SER A 245 -2.89 -25.81 3.07
CA SER A 245 -4.28 -25.45 2.82
C SER A 245 -5.12 -25.50 4.10
N ASN A 246 -5.91 -24.46 4.34
CA ASN A 246 -6.85 -24.36 5.46
C ASN A 246 -8.07 -25.28 5.29
N PHE A 247 -8.37 -25.73 4.07
CA PHE A 247 -9.30 -26.85 3.87
C PHE A 247 -8.65 -28.14 4.37
N GLY A 248 -9.26 -28.73 5.38
CA GLY A 248 -8.74 -29.91 6.08
C GLY A 248 -9.81 -30.98 6.26
N GLY A 249 -9.40 -32.10 6.87
CA GLY A 249 -10.29 -33.21 7.18
C GLY A 249 -10.18 -34.39 6.23
N VAL A 250 -11.24 -35.21 6.17
CA VAL A 250 -11.36 -36.35 5.26
C VAL A 250 -12.18 -35.91 4.05
N LEU A 251 -11.63 -36.05 2.84
CA LEU A 251 -12.36 -35.70 1.61
C LEU A 251 -13.66 -36.50 1.52
N ASP A 252 -14.79 -35.81 1.40
CA ASP A 252 -16.03 -36.44 0.95
C ASP A 252 -15.85 -36.90 -0.50
N ILE A 253 -15.78 -38.23 -0.67
CA ILE A 253 -15.56 -38.87 -1.96
C ILE A 253 -16.67 -38.62 -2.97
N GLY A 254 -17.82 -38.07 -2.56
CA GLY A 254 -18.89 -37.62 -3.45
C GLY A 254 -18.62 -36.27 -4.12
N PHE A 255 -17.68 -35.46 -3.62
CA PHE A 255 -17.44 -34.10 -4.09
C PHE A 255 -16.16 -33.98 -4.95
N GLN A 256 -16.18 -33.07 -5.93
CA GLN A 256 -14.99 -32.71 -6.70
C GLN A 256 -14.99 -31.23 -7.10
N ALA A 257 -13.79 -30.69 -7.32
CA ALA A 257 -13.55 -29.32 -7.75
C ALA A 257 -12.65 -29.30 -9.01
N ILE A 258 -12.69 -28.19 -9.76
CA ILE A 258 -11.79 -27.94 -10.89
C ILE A 258 -10.76 -26.87 -10.48
N THR A 259 -9.49 -27.17 -10.70
CA THR A 259 -8.39 -26.20 -10.66
C THR A 259 -8.07 -25.80 -12.09
N PHE A 260 -8.14 -24.51 -12.44
CA PHE A 260 -7.87 -24.01 -13.80
C PHE A 260 -6.85 -22.86 -13.77
N PRO A 261 -5.56 -23.12 -14.05
CA PRO A 261 -4.51 -22.09 -14.02
C PRO A 261 -4.77 -20.93 -14.97
N GLN A 262 -4.52 -19.68 -14.53
CA GLN A 262 -4.73 -18.46 -15.33
C GLN A 262 -4.02 -18.55 -16.69
N ILE A 263 -4.75 -18.26 -17.77
CA ILE A 263 -4.19 -18.26 -19.12
C ILE A 263 -3.49 -16.92 -19.37
N PRO A 264 -2.19 -16.89 -19.75
CA PRO A 264 -1.53 -15.64 -20.12
C PRO A 264 -2.13 -15.03 -21.38
N ASN A 265 -2.12 -13.70 -21.48
CA ASN A 265 -2.53 -12.99 -22.69
C ASN A 265 -1.75 -13.48 -23.93
N LYS A 266 -2.38 -13.39 -25.10
CA LYS A 266 -1.83 -13.91 -26.35
C LYS A 266 -1.86 -12.87 -27.45
N LEU A 267 -0.98 -13.07 -28.44
CA LEU A 267 -1.08 -12.35 -29.71
C LEU A 267 -2.09 -13.03 -30.63
N THR A 268 -2.69 -12.28 -31.55
CA THR A 268 -3.52 -12.83 -32.64
C THR A 268 -2.79 -13.88 -33.49
N THR A 269 -1.46 -13.88 -33.47
CA THR A 269 -0.59 -14.81 -34.20
C THR A 269 -0.07 -15.97 -33.35
N ALA A 270 -0.57 -16.16 -32.13
CA ALA A 270 -0.10 -17.24 -31.28
C ALA A 270 -0.47 -18.61 -31.88
N GLU A 271 0.49 -19.54 -31.87
CA GLU A 271 0.25 -20.94 -32.24
C GLU A 271 -0.76 -21.59 -31.27
N PRO A 272 -1.48 -22.65 -31.71
CA PRO A 272 -2.39 -23.38 -30.83
C PRO A 272 -1.71 -23.85 -29.55
N PHE A 273 -2.43 -23.80 -28.42
CA PHE A 273 -1.89 -24.10 -27.09
C PHE A 273 -2.82 -24.95 -26.25
N GLU A 274 -2.26 -25.67 -25.28
CA GLU A 274 -2.99 -26.61 -24.42
C GLU A 274 -3.49 -25.95 -23.13
N LEU A 275 -4.69 -26.36 -22.70
CA LEU A 275 -5.29 -26.06 -21.39
C LEU A 275 -4.96 -27.16 -20.39
N ASN A 276 -4.73 -26.77 -19.14
CA ASN A 276 -4.24 -27.63 -18.06
C ASN A 276 -5.13 -27.60 -16.81
N ALA A 277 -6.45 -27.48 -16.97
CA ALA A 277 -7.36 -27.65 -15.85
C ALA A 277 -7.40 -29.11 -15.39
N ALA A 278 -7.53 -29.30 -14.08
CA ALA A 278 -7.58 -30.61 -13.44
C ALA A 278 -8.79 -30.70 -12.52
N ALA A 279 -9.49 -31.84 -12.53
CA ALA A 279 -10.51 -32.14 -11.54
C ALA A 279 -9.86 -32.90 -10.37
N SER A 280 -10.25 -32.60 -9.14
CA SER A 280 -9.73 -33.29 -7.94
C SER A 280 -10.03 -34.79 -7.91
N SER A 281 -11.09 -35.22 -8.61
CA SER A 281 -11.44 -36.63 -8.83
C SER A 281 -10.47 -37.36 -9.78
N GLY A 282 -9.64 -36.62 -10.52
CA GLY A 282 -8.85 -37.13 -11.64
C GLY A 282 -9.66 -37.38 -12.92
N LEU A 283 -10.96 -37.06 -12.94
CA LEU A 283 -11.80 -37.19 -14.14
C LEU A 283 -11.40 -36.17 -15.24
N PRO A 284 -11.48 -36.52 -16.54
CA PRO A 284 -11.08 -35.62 -17.62
C PRO A 284 -11.97 -34.38 -17.75
N VAL A 285 -11.39 -33.19 -17.60
CA VAL A 285 -12.09 -31.91 -17.74
C VAL A 285 -12.39 -31.62 -19.21
N SER A 286 -13.59 -31.11 -19.49
CA SER A 286 -14.03 -30.65 -20.81
C SER A 286 -14.02 -29.12 -20.89
N TYR A 287 -13.83 -28.57 -22.09
CA TYR A 287 -13.71 -27.13 -22.29
C TYR A 287 -14.69 -26.60 -23.33
N GLU A 288 -15.13 -25.36 -23.13
CA GLU A 288 -16.00 -24.62 -24.04
C GLU A 288 -15.53 -23.17 -24.14
N VAL A 289 -15.48 -22.62 -25.37
CA VAL A 289 -15.30 -21.17 -25.55
C VAL A 289 -16.66 -20.51 -25.34
N VAL A 290 -16.79 -19.76 -24.26
CA VAL A 290 -18.03 -19.04 -23.89
C VAL A 290 -18.18 -17.81 -24.78
N SER A 291 -17.08 -17.10 -25.01
CA SER A 291 -17.03 -15.93 -25.88
C SER A 291 -15.59 -15.67 -26.34
N GLY A 292 -15.46 -14.89 -27.42
CA GLY A 292 -14.18 -14.39 -27.92
C GLY A 292 -13.67 -15.07 -29.20
N PRO A 293 -12.56 -14.54 -29.75
CA PRO A 293 -11.95 -14.95 -31.02
C PRO A 293 -11.16 -16.28 -30.94
N ALA A 294 -11.79 -17.35 -30.45
CA ALA A 294 -11.15 -18.64 -30.25
C ALA A 294 -12.06 -19.84 -30.54
N SER A 295 -11.43 -20.98 -30.81
CA SER A 295 -12.06 -22.30 -30.87
C SER A 295 -11.29 -23.27 -29.97
N VAL A 296 -11.98 -24.31 -29.46
CA VAL A 296 -11.36 -25.35 -28.63
C VAL A 296 -11.69 -26.73 -29.20
N ASP A 297 -10.66 -27.57 -29.37
CA ASP A 297 -10.78 -28.99 -29.74
C ASP A 297 -10.02 -29.84 -28.71
N GLY A 298 -10.75 -30.63 -27.93
CA GLY A 298 -10.19 -31.28 -26.74
C GLY A 298 -9.73 -30.26 -25.71
N ASN A 299 -8.44 -30.24 -25.40
CA ASN A 299 -7.80 -29.22 -24.56
C ASN A 299 -6.95 -28.22 -25.36
N ILE A 300 -7.00 -28.24 -26.70
CA ILE A 300 -6.22 -27.34 -27.55
C ILE A 300 -7.07 -26.15 -27.97
N VAL A 301 -6.62 -24.94 -27.64
CA VAL A 301 -7.21 -23.68 -28.08
C VAL A 301 -6.52 -23.22 -29.36
N THR A 302 -7.31 -22.82 -30.35
CA THR A 302 -6.85 -22.17 -31.59
C THR A 302 -7.51 -20.79 -31.71
N LEU A 303 -6.71 -19.74 -31.82
CA LEU A 303 -7.17 -18.37 -32.02
C LEU A 303 -7.54 -18.15 -33.50
N ASP A 304 -8.53 -17.30 -33.77
CA ASP A 304 -9.02 -17.05 -35.13
C ASP A 304 -8.28 -15.91 -35.88
N GLY A 305 -7.32 -15.26 -35.21
CA GLY A 305 -6.54 -14.14 -35.72
C GLY A 305 -7.11 -12.75 -35.44
N ILE A 306 -8.22 -12.64 -34.69
CA ILE A 306 -8.86 -11.37 -34.33
C ILE A 306 -8.54 -11.03 -32.87
N ALA A 307 -8.35 -9.73 -32.58
CA ALA A 307 -8.15 -9.25 -31.21
C ALA A 307 -9.47 -9.20 -30.43
N GLY A 308 -9.40 -9.51 -29.13
CA GLY A 308 -10.55 -9.49 -28.22
C GLY A 308 -10.33 -10.33 -26.98
N GLU A 309 -11.19 -10.15 -25.99
CA GLU A 309 -11.22 -11.00 -24.80
C GLU A 309 -11.76 -12.39 -25.16
N VAL A 310 -11.09 -13.43 -24.67
CA VAL A 310 -11.55 -14.83 -24.75
C VAL A 310 -11.91 -15.30 -23.36
N VAL A 311 -13.08 -15.94 -23.23
CA VAL A 311 -13.55 -16.56 -21.99
C VAL A 311 -13.73 -18.05 -22.24
N ILE A 312 -12.99 -18.88 -21.50
CA ILE A 312 -13.05 -20.34 -21.58
C ILE A 312 -13.67 -20.88 -20.29
N LYS A 313 -14.62 -21.80 -20.45
CA LYS A 313 -15.23 -22.56 -19.37
C LYS A 313 -14.62 -23.96 -19.32
N ALA A 314 -14.26 -24.41 -18.11
CA ALA A 314 -13.86 -25.77 -17.80
C ALA A 314 -14.98 -26.46 -17.01
N SER A 315 -15.40 -27.64 -17.45
CA SER A 315 -16.55 -28.39 -16.92
C SER A 315 -16.18 -29.85 -16.62
N GLN A 316 -16.71 -30.37 -15.52
CA GLN A 316 -16.60 -31.78 -15.14
C GLN A 316 -17.94 -32.29 -14.60
N VAL A 317 -18.54 -33.25 -15.30
CA VAL A 317 -19.91 -33.71 -15.01
C VAL A 317 -20.00 -34.80 -13.95
N GLY A 318 -18.87 -35.27 -13.42
CA GLY A 318 -18.86 -36.37 -12.47
C GLY A 318 -19.19 -37.72 -13.07
N ASP A 319 -19.45 -38.68 -12.20
CA ASP A 319 -19.78 -40.06 -12.55
C ASP A 319 -20.66 -40.72 -11.47
N GLY A 320 -20.67 -42.05 -11.37
CA GLY A 320 -21.43 -42.75 -10.33
C GLY A 320 -20.83 -42.69 -8.92
N THR A 321 -19.66 -42.06 -8.77
CA THR A 321 -18.90 -41.89 -7.53
C THR A 321 -18.82 -40.42 -7.13
N TYR A 322 -18.54 -39.54 -8.09
CA TYR A 322 -18.38 -38.09 -7.88
C TYR A 322 -19.55 -37.32 -8.48
N GLU A 323 -20.13 -36.40 -7.73
CA GLU A 323 -21.08 -35.40 -8.25
C GLU A 323 -20.40 -34.46 -9.26
N PRO A 324 -21.14 -33.78 -10.16
CA PRO A 324 -20.57 -32.77 -11.06
C PRO A 324 -19.77 -31.70 -10.29
N ALA A 325 -18.61 -31.30 -10.82
CA ALA A 325 -17.89 -30.13 -10.34
C ALA A 325 -18.57 -28.85 -10.85
N GLU A 326 -18.38 -27.75 -10.13
CA GLU A 326 -18.77 -26.42 -10.61
C GLU A 326 -17.92 -25.99 -11.81
N ASP A 327 -18.55 -25.33 -12.77
CA ASP A 327 -17.88 -24.80 -13.96
C ASP A 327 -16.93 -23.65 -13.56
N ILE A 328 -15.66 -23.71 -13.99
CA ILE A 328 -14.67 -22.66 -13.75
C ILE A 328 -14.40 -21.89 -15.04
N PHE A 329 -14.38 -20.56 -14.94
CA PHE A 329 -14.14 -19.66 -16.08
C PHE A 329 -12.75 -19.03 -15.98
N ASN A 330 -12.07 -18.92 -17.12
CA ASN A 330 -10.77 -18.28 -17.25
C ASN A 330 -10.80 -17.33 -18.44
N SER A 331 -10.40 -16.08 -18.23
CA SER A 331 -10.37 -15.06 -19.27
C SER A 331 -8.97 -14.52 -19.52
N PHE A 332 -8.69 -14.21 -20.79
CA PHE A 332 -7.43 -13.61 -21.22
C PHE A 332 -7.65 -12.74 -22.46
N GLN A 333 -6.74 -11.78 -22.68
CA GLN A 333 -6.80 -10.88 -23.83
C GLN A 333 -6.01 -11.45 -25.02
N VAL A 334 -6.59 -11.34 -26.21
CA VAL A 334 -5.92 -11.55 -27.49
C VAL A 334 -5.66 -10.20 -28.15
N LEU A 335 -4.39 -9.87 -28.41
CA LEU A 335 -3.96 -8.55 -28.87
C LEU A 335 -3.31 -8.63 -30.25
N ASP A 336 -3.63 -7.69 -31.16
CA ASP A 336 -2.98 -7.62 -32.48
C ASP A 336 -1.70 -6.79 -32.40
N PRO A 337 -0.51 -7.40 -32.62
CA PRO A 337 0.75 -6.70 -32.51
C PRO A 337 0.93 -5.55 -33.51
N ASN A 338 0.17 -5.54 -34.61
CA ASN A 338 0.27 -4.52 -35.65
C ASN A 338 -0.62 -3.29 -35.38
N THR A 339 -1.55 -3.39 -34.43
CA THR A 339 -2.45 -2.29 -34.08
C THR A 339 -2.37 -1.87 -32.62
N PHE A 340 -1.78 -2.70 -31.75
CA PHE A 340 -1.57 -2.37 -30.35
C PHE A 340 -0.38 -1.43 -30.20
N VAL A 341 -0.65 -0.13 -30.08
CA VAL A 341 0.36 0.92 -30.10
C VAL A 341 0.62 1.51 -28.71
N PRO A 342 1.79 2.12 -28.47
CA PRO A 342 2.04 2.83 -27.23
C PRO A 342 1.07 4.00 -27.03
N VAL A 343 0.80 4.32 -25.77
CA VAL A 343 0.16 5.58 -25.37
C VAL A 343 1.25 6.65 -25.28
N ILE A 344 0.94 7.85 -25.78
CA ILE A 344 1.86 8.99 -25.79
C ILE A 344 1.20 10.13 -25.03
N GLU A 345 1.96 10.77 -24.16
CA GLU A 345 1.57 12.00 -23.49
C GLU A 345 2.61 13.08 -23.75
N ALA A 346 2.21 14.15 -24.44
CA ALA A 346 3.07 15.31 -24.65
C ALA A 346 3.26 16.09 -23.34
N ARG A 347 4.51 16.42 -23.00
CA ARG A 347 4.86 17.16 -21.77
C ARG A 347 5.44 18.54 -22.05
N ASN A 348 6.23 18.70 -23.11
CA ASN A 348 6.74 20.01 -23.54
C ASN A 348 7.10 19.98 -25.04
N PRO A 349 6.88 21.06 -25.81
CA PRO A 349 6.10 22.25 -25.47
C PRO A 349 4.60 21.97 -25.35
N LEU A 350 3.85 22.93 -24.79
CA LEU A 350 2.39 22.95 -24.77
C LEU A 350 1.86 23.55 -26.07
N ALA A 351 0.61 23.22 -26.42
CA ALA A 351 -0.03 23.83 -27.59
C ALA A 351 -0.25 25.34 -27.37
N GLY A 352 0.01 26.15 -28.40
CA GLY A 352 -0.16 27.60 -28.34
C GLY A 352 1.16 28.39 -28.41
N GLU A 353 1.21 29.55 -27.76
CA GLU A 353 2.38 30.43 -27.82
C GLU A 353 3.55 29.90 -27.00
N VAL A 354 4.73 29.86 -27.62
CA VAL A 354 5.99 29.55 -26.96
C VAL A 354 6.87 30.80 -27.06
N TYR A 355 7.04 31.48 -25.93
CA TYR A 355 7.78 32.74 -25.85
C TYR A 355 9.28 32.46 -25.91
N VAL A 356 9.96 32.81 -26.99
CA VAL A 356 11.40 32.59 -27.19
C VAL A 356 12.05 33.91 -27.64
N PRO A 357 12.29 34.87 -26.70
CA PRO A 357 12.76 36.21 -27.06
C PRO A 357 14.02 36.24 -27.92
N GLU A 358 14.91 35.27 -27.72
CA GLU A 358 16.03 34.98 -28.60
C GLU A 358 16.00 33.50 -29.00
N LEU A 359 15.86 33.23 -30.30
CA LEU A 359 15.78 31.88 -30.86
C LEU A 359 16.90 31.01 -30.32
N SER A 360 16.52 29.96 -29.60
CA SER A 360 17.41 29.07 -28.90
C SER A 360 16.69 27.74 -28.65
N ALA A 361 17.42 26.73 -28.20
CA ALA A 361 16.87 25.39 -28.04
C ALA A 361 15.75 25.38 -26.99
N ILE A 362 14.61 24.79 -27.36
CA ILE A 362 13.46 24.48 -26.52
C ILE A 362 13.53 23.00 -26.18
N GLN A 363 13.22 22.63 -24.93
CA GLN A 363 13.15 21.23 -24.52
C GLN A 363 11.89 20.58 -25.10
N LEU A 364 12.03 19.44 -25.75
CA LEU A 364 10.93 18.56 -26.12
C LEU A 364 10.82 17.48 -25.04
N ALA A 365 9.61 17.16 -24.60
CA ALA A 365 9.37 16.16 -23.58
C ALA A 365 8.08 15.39 -23.83
N ALA A 366 8.12 14.07 -23.63
CA ALA A 366 6.98 13.19 -23.73
C ALA A 366 7.10 12.02 -22.75
N ILE A 367 5.95 11.45 -22.37
CA ILE A 367 5.87 10.14 -21.74
C ILE A 367 5.33 9.16 -22.79
N SER A 368 5.90 7.97 -22.86
CA SER A 368 5.33 6.87 -23.63
C SER A 368 5.34 5.57 -22.85
N THR A 369 4.17 4.95 -22.77
CA THR A 369 3.92 3.69 -22.06
C THR A 369 3.16 2.72 -22.95
N ILE A 370 3.19 1.43 -22.63
CA ILE A 370 2.42 0.41 -23.32
C ILE A 370 2.01 -0.67 -22.32
N ASP A 371 0.74 -1.08 -22.36
CA ASP A 371 0.22 -2.13 -21.48
C ASP A 371 0.66 -3.53 -21.97
N TYR A 372 0.45 -4.53 -21.12
CA TYR A 372 0.83 -5.93 -21.35
C TYR A 372 2.35 -6.10 -21.58
N PRO A 373 3.17 -5.74 -20.58
CA PRO A 373 4.64 -5.77 -20.69
C PRO A 373 5.20 -7.18 -20.94
N GLU A 374 4.42 -8.23 -20.70
CA GLU A 374 4.76 -9.61 -21.03
C GLU A 374 4.73 -9.91 -22.55
N LEU A 375 4.08 -9.05 -23.34
CA LEU A 375 3.99 -9.16 -24.81
C LEU A 375 4.61 -7.96 -25.53
N PHE A 376 4.43 -6.76 -24.97
CA PHE A 376 4.73 -5.49 -25.61
C PHE A 376 5.77 -4.67 -24.85
N SER A 377 6.56 -3.92 -25.61
CA SER A 377 7.46 -2.88 -25.07
C SER A 377 7.53 -1.72 -26.05
N VAL A 378 7.82 -0.52 -25.54
CA VAL A 378 8.16 0.64 -26.37
C VAL A 378 9.57 0.39 -26.93
N SER A 379 9.69 0.32 -28.26
CA SER A 379 10.95 0.00 -28.93
C SER A 379 11.67 1.24 -29.46
N ASN A 380 10.93 2.31 -29.76
CA ASN A 380 11.48 3.55 -30.29
C ASN A 380 10.56 4.72 -30.01
N VAL A 381 11.14 5.87 -29.68
CA VAL A 381 10.45 7.16 -29.58
C VAL A 381 11.29 8.22 -30.28
N TYR A 382 10.67 9.08 -31.09
CA TYR A 382 11.34 10.25 -31.64
C TYR A 382 10.38 11.43 -31.78
N PHE A 383 10.95 12.63 -31.71
CA PHE A 383 10.24 13.86 -32.03
C PHE A 383 10.49 14.22 -33.48
N GLN A 384 9.48 14.74 -34.18
CA GLN A 384 9.62 15.29 -35.52
C GLN A 384 9.06 16.70 -35.57
N VAL A 385 9.91 17.66 -35.92
CA VAL A 385 9.52 19.07 -36.06
C VAL A 385 9.96 19.57 -37.43
N ASN A 386 9.03 20.06 -38.25
CA ASN A 386 9.33 20.55 -39.60
C ASN A 386 10.08 19.54 -40.51
N GLY A 387 9.82 18.24 -40.33
CA GLY A 387 10.47 17.16 -41.07
C GLY A 387 11.91 16.84 -40.62
N GLU A 388 12.40 17.46 -39.55
CA GLU A 388 13.61 17.06 -38.84
C GLU A 388 13.25 16.07 -37.74
N ASP A 389 13.89 14.89 -37.77
CA ASP A 389 13.76 13.89 -36.72
C ASP A 389 14.80 14.17 -35.62
N ILE A 390 14.33 14.21 -34.38
CA ILE A 390 15.12 14.48 -33.18
C ILE A 390 15.03 13.23 -32.30
N GLU A 391 16.17 12.55 -32.18
CA GLU A 391 16.33 11.40 -31.31
C GLU A 391 16.38 11.87 -29.84
N PRO A 392 15.45 11.44 -28.98
CA PRO A 392 15.42 11.86 -27.61
C PRO A 392 16.36 11.02 -26.75
N LYS A 393 16.75 11.59 -25.61
CA LYS A 393 17.25 10.82 -24.48
C LYS A 393 16.09 10.03 -23.88
N ASP A 394 16.22 8.71 -23.88
CA ASP A 394 15.37 7.81 -23.11
C ASP A 394 15.91 7.71 -21.68
N TRP A 395 15.08 8.03 -20.70
CA TRP A 395 15.41 7.94 -19.28
C TRP A 395 15.12 6.57 -18.68
N GLY A 396 14.70 5.61 -19.50
CA GLY A 396 14.41 4.23 -19.14
C GLY A 396 13.06 4.03 -18.45
N ASN A 397 12.39 5.10 -18.02
CA ASN A 397 11.13 5.10 -17.25
C ASN A 397 9.90 5.56 -18.03
N GLY A 398 9.97 5.43 -19.36
CA GLY A 398 8.95 5.92 -20.26
C GLY A 398 8.98 7.43 -20.46
N HIS A 399 9.93 8.16 -19.86
CA HIS A 399 10.15 9.57 -20.12
C HIS A 399 11.21 9.78 -21.20
N TYR A 400 10.94 10.71 -22.11
CA TYR A 400 11.81 11.03 -23.24
C TYR A 400 11.98 12.54 -23.34
N THR A 401 13.23 13.00 -23.46
CA THR A 401 13.53 14.43 -23.64
C THR A 401 14.45 14.68 -24.82
N GLY A 402 14.22 15.76 -25.55
CA GLY A 402 15.08 16.22 -26.64
C GLY A 402 15.22 17.73 -26.64
N TRP A 403 16.01 18.25 -27.56
CA TRP A 403 16.21 19.69 -27.72
C TRP A 403 16.05 20.08 -29.18
N TRP A 404 15.29 21.14 -29.43
CA TRP A 404 15.06 21.65 -30.78
C TRP A 404 15.17 23.17 -30.81
N THR A 405 15.93 23.71 -31.77
CA THR A 405 16.07 25.16 -31.96
C THR A 405 15.19 25.60 -33.12
N PRO A 406 14.20 26.47 -32.89
CA PRO A 406 13.37 26.99 -33.98
C PRO A 406 14.22 27.79 -34.96
N PRO A 407 14.13 27.54 -36.28
CA PRO A 407 14.90 28.28 -37.28
C PRO A 407 14.37 29.70 -37.51
N ALA A 408 13.12 29.97 -37.13
CA ALA A 408 12.45 31.26 -37.23
C ALA A 408 11.29 31.35 -36.22
N TYR A 409 10.73 32.56 -36.07
CA TYR A 409 9.43 32.75 -35.41
C TYR A 409 8.29 32.29 -36.32
N GLY A 410 7.24 31.73 -35.73
CA GLY A 410 6.06 31.25 -36.47
C GLY A 410 5.53 29.92 -35.95
N SER A 411 4.60 29.34 -36.72
CA SER A 411 3.89 28.13 -36.33
C SER A 411 4.64 26.86 -36.74
N TYR A 412 4.66 25.90 -35.83
CA TYR A 412 5.27 24.58 -36.02
C TYR A 412 4.35 23.49 -35.47
N THR A 413 4.50 22.27 -35.99
CA THR A 413 3.88 21.07 -35.43
C THR A 413 4.99 20.16 -34.93
N VAL A 414 4.92 19.80 -33.66
CA VAL A 414 5.78 18.81 -33.01
C VAL A 414 5.03 17.49 -33.01
N ASN A 415 5.49 16.53 -33.80
CA ASN A 415 4.97 15.17 -33.77
C ASN A 415 5.83 14.34 -32.81
N ILE A 416 5.18 13.59 -31.93
CA ILE A 416 5.81 12.60 -31.06
C ILE A 416 5.39 11.25 -31.60
N ILE A 417 6.35 10.45 -32.04
CA ILE A 417 6.08 9.12 -32.60
C ILE A 417 6.64 8.08 -31.64
N SER A 418 5.82 7.12 -31.24
CA SER A 418 6.21 6.00 -30.38
C SER A 418 5.82 4.68 -31.02
N THR A 419 6.74 3.73 -31.03
CA THR A 419 6.63 2.46 -31.74
C THR A 419 6.76 1.28 -30.77
N ASN A 420 5.91 0.25 -30.92
CA ASN A 420 6.02 -0.98 -30.14
C ASN A 420 7.13 -1.90 -30.70
N ASN A 421 7.46 -2.98 -30.00
CA ASN A 421 8.42 -4.01 -30.41
C ASN A 421 8.06 -4.81 -31.69
N TYR A 422 6.88 -4.59 -32.27
CA TYR A 422 6.43 -5.20 -33.52
C TYR A 422 6.33 -4.19 -34.69
N GLY A 423 6.66 -2.91 -34.46
CA GLY A 423 6.66 -1.86 -35.48
C GLY A 423 5.36 -1.05 -35.60
N ALA A 424 4.32 -1.37 -34.82
CA ALA A 424 3.11 -0.55 -34.78
C ALA A 424 3.40 0.76 -34.04
N SER A 425 2.96 1.90 -34.60
CA SER A 425 3.31 3.22 -34.08
C SER A 425 2.08 4.09 -33.83
N ALA A 426 2.11 4.85 -32.74
CA ALA A 426 1.21 5.97 -32.47
C ALA A 426 1.91 7.29 -32.80
N THR A 427 1.12 8.33 -33.04
CA THR A 427 1.63 9.70 -33.21
C THR A 427 0.74 10.68 -32.47
N GLU A 428 1.33 11.51 -31.63
CA GLU A 428 0.68 12.65 -30.97
C GLU A 428 1.25 13.95 -31.54
N SER A 429 0.41 14.94 -31.84
CA SER A 429 0.83 16.19 -32.51
C SER A 429 0.51 17.42 -31.67
N VAL A 430 1.53 18.21 -31.33
CA VAL A 430 1.40 19.49 -30.63
C VAL A 430 1.63 20.65 -31.58
N ASN A 431 0.66 21.54 -31.71
CA ASN A 431 0.78 22.75 -32.54
C ASN A 431 1.24 23.93 -31.69
N ILE A 432 2.38 24.51 -32.05
CA ILE A 432 3.01 25.63 -31.33
C ILE A 432 3.18 26.84 -32.23
N ASN A 433 3.27 28.02 -31.62
CA ASN A 433 3.60 29.28 -32.29
C ASN A 433 4.73 29.97 -31.53
N VAL A 434 5.93 29.96 -32.11
CA VAL A 434 7.12 30.56 -31.52
C VAL A 434 7.09 32.08 -31.73
N VAL A 435 7.15 32.85 -30.64
CA VAL A 435 7.06 34.33 -30.65
C VAL A 435 8.23 34.97 -29.89
N ASP A 436 8.54 36.23 -30.19
CA ASP A 436 9.66 36.98 -29.59
C ASP A 436 9.25 37.84 -28.39
N GLN A 437 7.98 38.25 -28.30
CA GLN A 437 7.47 39.08 -27.22
C GLN A 437 7.00 38.22 -26.05
N THR A 438 7.48 38.53 -24.85
CA THR A 438 7.03 37.93 -23.58
C THR A 438 6.54 39.02 -22.63
N SER A 439 5.62 38.69 -21.74
CA SER A 439 5.12 39.57 -20.67
C SER A 439 5.04 38.79 -19.37
N ASP A 440 4.94 39.49 -18.24
CA ASP A 440 4.72 38.85 -16.95
C ASP A 440 3.48 37.96 -17.00
N ILE A 441 3.61 36.73 -16.49
CA ILE A 441 2.51 35.78 -16.34
C ILE A 441 2.33 35.58 -14.84
N ASN A 442 1.16 35.92 -14.31
CA ASN A 442 0.89 35.85 -12.87
C ASN A 442 -0.23 34.87 -12.56
N ASP A 443 -0.27 34.39 -11.32
CA ASP A 443 -1.31 33.51 -10.78
C ASP A 443 -1.51 32.21 -11.59
N VAL A 444 -0.45 31.60 -12.13
CA VAL A 444 -0.55 30.28 -12.76
C VAL A 444 -0.85 29.24 -11.67
N ILE A 445 -2.09 28.75 -11.64
CA ILE A 445 -2.57 27.84 -10.59
C ILE A 445 -2.02 26.43 -10.87
N ALA A 446 -1.25 25.90 -9.93
CA ALA A 446 -0.78 24.53 -9.95
C ALA A 446 -1.57 23.59 -9.03
N ALA A 447 -2.06 24.10 -7.91
CA ALA A 447 -2.93 23.37 -6.98
C ALA A 447 -3.99 24.30 -6.41
N SER A 448 -5.21 23.81 -6.20
CA SER A 448 -6.30 24.57 -5.60
C SER A 448 -7.13 23.67 -4.69
N ASP A 449 -7.33 24.11 -3.45
CA ASP A 449 -8.13 23.48 -2.41
C ASP A 449 -7.81 21.99 -2.19
N ILE A 450 -6.53 21.63 -2.31
CA ILE A 450 -6.06 20.28 -1.99
C ILE A 450 -6.09 20.10 -0.47
N TRP A 451 -6.89 19.18 0.05
CA TRP A 451 -7.02 18.97 1.49
C TRP A 451 -6.16 17.81 1.96
N LEU A 452 -4.97 18.11 2.51
CA LEU A 452 -4.16 17.08 3.17
C LEU A 452 -4.54 16.96 4.65
N ASN A 453 -4.83 15.73 5.09
CA ASN A 453 -5.34 15.39 6.42
C ASN A 453 -4.92 13.95 6.82
N SER A 454 -5.46 13.45 7.94
CA SER A 454 -5.15 12.11 8.48
C SER A 454 -5.41 10.91 7.57
N THR A 455 -6.23 11.06 6.52
CA THR A 455 -6.54 10.01 5.55
C THR A 455 -5.86 10.20 4.20
N GLN A 456 -5.43 11.43 3.90
CA GLN A 456 -4.79 11.82 2.65
C GLN A 456 -3.63 12.75 2.98
N ASN A 457 -2.43 12.20 3.15
CA ASN A 457 -1.24 12.94 3.56
C ASN A 457 -0.36 13.38 2.38
N SER A 458 -0.70 12.98 1.15
CA SER A 458 -0.01 13.34 -0.07
C SER A 458 -1.01 13.40 -1.22
N GLU A 459 -0.82 14.35 -2.14
CA GLU A 459 -1.60 14.45 -3.37
C GLU A 459 -0.71 14.86 -4.54
N VAL A 460 -0.91 14.23 -5.69
CA VAL A 460 -0.26 14.61 -6.95
C VAL A 460 -1.26 15.35 -7.83
N VAL A 461 -0.88 16.54 -8.29
CA VAL A 461 -1.66 17.38 -9.20
C VAL A 461 -0.83 17.72 -10.43
N GLU A 462 -1.48 18.05 -11.54
CA GLU A 462 -0.79 18.49 -12.75
C GLU A 462 -1.12 19.94 -13.08
N ALA A 463 -0.11 20.66 -13.59
CA ALA A 463 -0.25 22.03 -14.02
C ALA A 463 0.47 22.28 -15.35
N GLU A 464 -0.05 23.25 -16.10
CA GLU A 464 0.55 23.73 -17.33
C GLU A 464 1.29 25.04 -17.07
N LEU A 465 2.62 25.01 -17.24
CA LEU A 465 3.52 26.14 -17.08
C LEU A 465 4.04 26.59 -18.46
N PRO A 466 4.59 27.81 -18.58
CA PRO A 466 5.20 28.27 -19.83
C PRO A 466 6.21 27.26 -20.38
N SER A 467 6.16 26.98 -21.68
CA SER A 467 6.96 25.90 -22.30
C SER A 467 8.45 26.20 -22.47
N TYR A 468 8.86 27.45 -22.25
CA TYR A 468 10.24 27.88 -22.34
C TYR A 468 10.56 28.91 -21.25
N LEU A 469 11.32 28.49 -20.24
CA LEU A 469 11.64 29.36 -19.10
C LEU A 469 12.75 30.37 -19.39
N GLY A 470 13.50 30.22 -20.49
CA GLY A 470 14.50 31.19 -20.92
C GLY A 470 13.94 32.58 -21.31
N ALA A 471 12.62 32.75 -21.29
CA ALA A 471 11.93 34.03 -21.46
C ALA A 471 11.66 34.78 -20.15
N PHE A 472 11.95 34.17 -18.99
CA PHE A 472 11.64 34.71 -17.68
C PHE A 472 12.91 34.84 -16.83
N SER A 473 13.05 36.01 -16.20
CA SER A 473 14.19 36.33 -15.35
C SER A 473 14.00 35.89 -13.90
N GLN A 474 12.76 35.57 -13.53
CA GLN A 474 12.39 35.15 -12.18
C GLN A 474 11.15 34.26 -12.21
N VAL A 475 11.15 33.23 -11.38
CA VAL A 475 9.99 32.37 -11.09
C VAL A 475 9.73 32.42 -9.60
N THR A 476 8.53 32.82 -9.19
CA THR A 476 8.13 32.87 -7.79
C THR A 476 6.94 31.95 -7.56
N ALA A 477 7.02 31.08 -6.56
CA ALA A 477 5.87 30.31 -6.10
C ALA A 477 5.23 30.99 -4.90
N THR A 478 3.90 30.91 -4.83
CA THR A 478 3.11 31.26 -3.65
C THR A 478 2.35 30.03 -3.18
N LEU A 479 2.61 29.60 -1.94
CA LEU A 479 1.86 28.55 -1.24
C LEU A 479 0.90 29.19 -0.24
N GLU A 480 -0.40 28.94 -0.40
CA GLU A 480 -1.43 29.39 0.55
C GLU A 480 -1.98 28.21 1.33
N LEU A 481 -1.95 28.33 2.66
CA LEU A 481 -2.58 27.41 3.61
C LEU A 481 -3.89 28.01 4.11
N LYS A 482 -5.00 27.32 3.88
CA LYS A 482 -6.34 27.69 4.37
C LYS A 482 -6.84 26.67 5.37
N CYS A 483 -7.74 27.09 6.26
CA CYS A 483 -8.40 26.15 7.16
C CYS A 483 -9.54 25.41 6.43
N PRO A 484 -9.55 24.07 6.45
CA PRO A 484 -10.67 23.28 5.97
C PRO A 484 -11.89 23.42 6.90
N THR A 485 -12.98 22.75 6.50
CA THR A 485 -14.14 22.59 7.39
C THR A 485 -13.69 21.88 8.68
N GLY A 486 -14.06 22.43 9.83
CA GLY A 486 -13.59 21.95 11.14
C GLY A 486 -12.34 22.64 11.69
N GLY A 487 -11.72 23.55 10.92
CA GLY A 487 -10.56 24.34 11.34
C GLY A 487 -9.23 23.75 10.88
N CYS A 488 -8.16 24.51 11.02
CA CYS A 488 -6.80 24.08 10.66
C CYS A 488 -6.27 23.00 11.61
N GLY A 489 -5.37 22.16 11.10
CA GLY A 489 -4.53 21.26 11.90
C GLY A 489 -3.80 22.06 13.00
N PRO A 490 -3.86 21.60 14.26
CA PRO A 490 -3.30 22.37 15.37
C PRO A 490 -1.78 22.24 15.50
N TRP A 491 -1.13 21.34 14.74
CA TRP A 491 0.29 21.01 14.88
C TRP A 491 1.12 21.50 13.68
N ASP A 492 2.39 21.75 13.97
CA ASP A 492 3.48 22.01 13.03
C ASP A 492 4.04 20.70 12.48
N ARG A 493 3.86 20.48 11.18
CA ARG A 493 4.20 19.27 10.45
C ARG A 493 5.24 19.61 9.41
N VAL A 494 6.26 18.76 9.32
CA VAL A 494 7.18 18.78 8.18
C VAL A 494 6.40 18.43 6.94
N SER A 495 6.60 19.22 5.89
CA SER A 495 5.84 19.11 4.68
C SER A 495 6.63 19.66 3.51
N SER A 496 6.29 19.24 2.30
CA SER A 496 7.07 19.58 1.12
C SER A 496 6.19 19.78 -0.10
N VAL A 497 6.72 20.56 -1.03
CA VAL A 497 6.24 20.61 -2.40
C VAL A 497 7.36 20.12 -3.31
N GLU A 498 7.01 19.18 -4.17
CA GLU A 498 7.91 18.58 -5.13
C GLU A 498 7.39 18.77 -6.54
N ALA A 499 8.31 18.86 -7.50
CA ALA A 499 8.00 18.90 -8.93
C ALA A 499 8.65 17.69 -9.62
N LYS A 500 7.92 17.08 -10.55
CA LYS A 500 8.43 15.98 -11.37
C LYS A 500 9.04 16.55 -12.64
N GLY A 501 10.36 16.45 -12.77
CA GLY A 501 11.07 16.83 -13.99
C GLY A 501 10.64 15.98 -15.18
N HIS A 502 10.94 16.45 -16.40
CA HIS A 502 10.62 15.72 -17.63
C HIS A 502 11.37 14.41 -17.79
N ASN A 503 12.43 14.20 -17.00
CA ASN A 503 13.11 12.92 -16.84
C ASN A 503 12.35 11.91 -15.96
N GLY A 504 11.26 12.32 -15.30
CA GLY A 504 10.46 11.49 -14.40
C GLY A 504 10.96 11.45 -12.96
N GLN A 505 12.00 12.22 -12.60
CA GLN A 505 12.47 12.34 -11.22
C GLN A 505 11.69 13.42 -10.48
N TRP A 506 11.23 13.08 -9.27
CA TRP A 506 10.71 14.06 -8.32
C TRP A 506 11.88 14.84 -7.72
N VAL A 507 11.71 16.15 -7.57
CA VAL A 507 12.66 17.06 -6.92
C VAL A 507 11.90 17.86 -5.87
N GLU A 508 12.37 17.86 -4.61
CA GLU A 508 11.86 18.79 -3.59
C GLU A 508 12.26 20.21 -3.99
N ILE A 509 11.28 21.01 -4.41
CA ILE A 509 11.51 22.39 -4.84
C ILE A 509 11.48 23.34 -3.65
N PHE A 510 10.73 23.00 -2.59
CA PHE A 510 10.85 23.62 -1.28
C PHE A 510 10.19 22.77 -0.18
N ARG A 511 10.63 23.01 1.06
CA ARG A 511 10.12 22.43 2.29
C ARG A 511 9.42 23.50 3.10
N TYR A 512 8.31 23.18 3.75
CA TYR A 512 7.63 24.09 4.67
C TYR A 512 7.22 23.36 5.93
N ILE A 513 7.03 24.12 7.02
CA ILE A 513 6.47 23.61 8.25
C ILE A 513 5.08 24.20 8.44
N THR A 514 4.05 23.38 8.63
CA THR A 514 2.69 23.91 8.86
C THR A 514 2.66 24.82 10.09
N PRO A 515 1.82 25.86 10.10
CA PRO A 515 1.64 26.70 11.28
C PRO A 515 0.77 26.02 12.34
N TYR A 516 0.81 26.55 13.57
CA TYR A 516 -0.09 26.11 14.63
C TYR A 516 -1.50 26.67 14.46
N GLY A 517 -2.38 25.92 13.77
CA GLY A 517 -3.83 26.12 13.77
C GLY A 517 -4.33 27.42 13.12
N THR A 518 -3.53 28.06 12.26
CA THR A 518 -3.88 29.31 11.58
C THR A 518 -3.56 29.22 10.08
N PRO A 519 -4.33 29.85 9.19
CA PRO A 519 -3.94 29.95 7.78
C PRO A 519 -2.71 30.84 7.62
N CYS A 520 -1.86 30.55 6.64
CA CYS A 520 -0.66 31.33 6.30
C CYS A 520 -0.39 31.30 4.80
N SER A 521 0.44 32.22 4.31
CA SER A 521 0.84 32.30 2.92
C SER A 521 2.35 32.51 2.85
N HIS A 522 2.98 31.79 1.95
CA HIS A 522 4.42 31.69 1.80
C HIS A 522 4.79 32.04 0.37
N SER A 523 5.93 32.72 0.18
CA SER A 523 6.45 33.05 -1.14
C SER A 523 7.92 32.65 -1.22
N ILE A 524 8.30 32.00 -2.31
CA ILE A 524 9.67 31.52 -2.54
C ILE A 524 10.09 31.75 -3.98
N ASP A 525 11.33 32.19 -4.16
CA ASP A 525 11.99 32.28 -5.47
C ASP A 525 12.50 30.89 -5.88
N LEU A 526 12.03 30.41 -7.02
CA LEU A 526 12.36 29.10 -7.59
C LEU A 526 13.04 29.23 -8.95
N THR A 527 13.67 30.38 -9.24
CA THR A 527 14.35 30.64 -10.52
C THR A 527 15.39 29.58 -10.85
N ASP A 528 16.14 29.10 -9.84
CA ASP A 528 17.13 28.04 -10.01
C ASP A 528 16.52 26.71 -10.49
N TYR A 529 15.23 26.49 -10.21
CA TYR A 529 14.47 25.29 -10.57
C TYR A 529 13.81 25.38 -11.95
N MET A 530 14.16 26.38 -12.77
CA MET A 530 13.51 26.63 -14.07
C MET A 530 13.49 25.41 -15.02
N SER A 531 14.48 24.52 -14.93
CA SER A 531 14.59 23.33 -15.79
C SER A 531 13.45 22.33 -15.57
N VAL A 532 12.88 22.28 -14.35
CA VAL A 532 11.76 21.41 -13.99
C VAL A 532 10.41 22.11 -13.98
N LEU A 533 10.38 23.45 -14.13
CA LEU A 533 9.16 24.27 -14.04
C LEU A 533 8.68 24.79 -15.41
N GLN A 534 8.74 23.95 -16.46
CA GLN A 534 8.29 24.32 -17.81
C GLN A 534 7.41 23.24 -18.45
N GLY A 535 6.38 23.65 -19.18
CA GLY A 535 5.45 22.72 -19.84
C GLY A 535 4.47 22.09 -18.85
N LYS A 536 4.02 20.86 -19.15
CA LYS A 536 3.11 20.09 -18.29
C LYS A 536 3.92 19.43 -17.17
N ILE A 537 3.70 19.83 -15.92
CA ILE A 537 4.47 19.37 -14.75
C ILE A 537 3.52 18.78 -13.72
N ALA A 538 3.94 17.65 -13.13
CA ALA A 538 3.28 17.08 -11.98
C ALA A 538 3.91 17.66 -10.70
N PHE A 539 3.07 18.09 -9.77
CA PHE A 539 3.44 18.55 -8.45
C PHE A 539 2.92 17.58 -7.40
N ARG A 540 3.74 17.31 -6.38
CA ARG A 540 3.34 16.52 -5.22
C ARG A 540 3.38 17.39 -3.99
N LEU A 541 2.25 17.49 -3.30
CA LEU A 541 2.12 18.19 -2.03
C LEU A 541 2.08 17.12 -0.94
N ASN A 542 2.97 17.22 0.05
CA ASN A 542 3.06 16.26 1.15
C ASN A 542 2.87 16.94 2.50
N CYS A 543 2.09 16.33 3.38
CA CYS A 543 1.92 16.71 4.78
C CYS A 543 1.50 15.48 5.59
N GLU A 544 2.47 14.81 6.22
CA GLU A 544 2.19 13.70 7.13
C GLU A 544 1.57 14.23 8.43
N THR A 545 0.26 14.04 8.56
CA THR A 545 -0.49 14.49 9.74
C THR A 545 -1.50 13.45 10.19
N LEU A 546 -1.84 13.47 11.48
CA LEU A 546 -2.93 12.69 12.08
C LEU A 546 -4.12 13.59 12.48
N ASP A 547 -4.06 14.87 12.14
CA ASP A 547 -5.08 15.86 12.46
C ASP A 547 -5.86 16.33 11.22
N ASN A 548 -6.66 17.40 11.38
CA ASN A 548 -7.52 17.94 10.32
C ASN A 548 -6.73 18.59 9.16
N GLY A 549 -5.42 18.82 9.35
CA GLY A 549 -4.52 19.36 8.33
C GLY A 549 -4.96 20.69 7.73
N PHE A 550 -4.64 20.91 6.45
CA PHE A 550 -4.81 22.20 5.78
C PHE A 550 -5.31 22.02 4.34
N LEU A 551 -5.90 23.08 3.79
CA LEU A 551 -6.14 23.24 2.37
C LEU A 551 -4.96 23.97 1.73
N TYR A 552 -4.46 23.45 0.62
CA TYR A 552 -3.28 23.94 -0.08
C TYR A 552 -3.65 24.53 -1.44
N ASN A 553 -3.22 25.77 -1.69
CA ASN A 553 -3.15 26.33 -3.04
C ASN A 553 -1.71 26.64 -3.39
N LEU A 554 -1.30 26.29 -4.61
CA LEU A 554 0.02 26.58 -5.14
C LEU A 554 -0.14 27.37 -6.42
N LYS A 555 0.56 28.50 -6.52
CA LYS A 555 0.57 29.36 -7.70
C LYS A 555 1.98 29.77 -8.08
N PHE A 556 2.17 30.10 -9.35
CA PHE A 556 3.43 30.59 -9.89
C PHE A 556 3.26 31.93 -10.62
N ASP A 557 4.22 32.83 -10.38
CA ASP A 557 4.42 34.07 -11.11
C ASP A 557 5.74 33.99 -11.89
N PHE A 558 5.70 34.36 -13.16
CA PHE A 558 6.82 34.36 -14.09
C PHE A 558 7.07 35.78 -14.57
N LYS A 559 8.23 36.33 -14.20
CA LYS A 559 8.61 37.70 -14.56
C LYS A 559 9.36 37.72 -15.87
N ALA A 560 8.81 38.39 -16.88
CA ALA A 560 9.42 38.52 -18.20
C ALA A 560 10.82 39.14 -18.11
N GLY A 561 11.78 38.54 -18.82
CA GLY A 561 13.16 38.99 -18.87
C GLY A 561 14.12 37.86 -19.19
N ALA A 562 15.34 38.18 -19.62
CA ALA A 562 16.34 37.14 -19.84
C ALA A 562 16.88 36.65 -18.48
N PRO A 563 16.86 35.34 -18.19
CA PRO A 563 17.57 34.80 -17.03
C PRO A 563 19.09 34.90 -17.25
N GLN A 564 19.86 34.81 -16.17
CA GLN A 564 21.32 34.84 -16.23
C GLN A 564 21.89 33.68 -17.07
N HIS A 565 21.29 32.49 -16.93
CA HIS A 565 21.59 31.31 -17.73
C HIS A 565 20.27 30.77 -18.28
N LYS A 566 20.24 30.35 -19.55
CA LYS A 566 19.02 29.85 -20.22
C LYS A 566 18.73 28.37 -19.94
N TYR A 567 19.75 27.64 -19.53
CA TYR A 567 19.69 26.21 -19.32
C TYR A 567 20.22 25.87 -17.93
N SER A 568 19.51 24.98 -17.26
CA SER A 568 19.97 24.36 -16.03
C SER A 568 19.58 22.88 -16.02
N ALA A 569 20.25 22.14 -15.16
CA ALA A 569 19.85 20.81 -14.75
C ALA A 569 19.92 20.70 -13.23
N ILE A 570 19.14 19.77 -12.68
CA ILE A 570 19.04 19.55 -11.24
C ILE A 570 19.32 18.09 -10.96
N ASP A 571 20.22 17.86 -10.02
CA ASP A 571 20.61 16.53 -9.60
C ASP A 571 20.49 16.41 -8.08
N ILE A 572 19.88 15.32 -7.61
CA ILE A 572 19.63 15.09 -6.19
C ILE A 572 20.86 14.45 -5.57
N VAL A 573 21.53 15.19 -4.68
CA VAL A 573 22.74 14.73 -3.99
C VAL A 573 22.35 13.85 -2.80
N TRP A 574 21.55 14.40 -1.88
CA TRP A 574 21.02 13.72 -0.70
C TRP A 574 19.54 14.00 -0.56
N TRP A 575 18.76 13.00 -0.13
CA TRP A 575 17.35 13.18 0.21
C TRP A 575 16.89 12.04 1.11
N GLU A 576 16.98 12.24 2.43
CA GLU A 576 16.74 11.21 3.43
C GLU A 576 16.57 11.82 4.84
N THR A 577 16.03 11.03 5.78
CA THR A 577 16.14 11.32 7.21
C THR A 577 17.29 10.53 7.83
N TYR A 578 18.21 11.24 8.49
CA TYR A 578 19.39 10.66 9.10
C TYR A 578 19.37 10.78 10.63
N PRO A 579 19.83 9.78 11.39
CA PRO A 579 20.01 9.90 12.83
C PRO A 579 21.06 10.97 13.15
N PHE A 580 20.89 11.71 14.25
CA PHE A 580 21.83 12.76 14.65
C PHE A 580 22.41 12.45 16.03
N GLY A 581 23.74 12.39 16.11
CA GLY A 581 24.47 12.07 17.34
C GLY A 581 24.49 10.60 17.76
N ASP A 582 24.07 9.65 16.92
CA ASP A 582 24.16 8.22 17.23
C ASP A 582 25.63 7.79 17.40
N PRO A 583 26.05 7.32 18.59
CA PRO A 583 27.43 6.89 18.83
C PRO A 583 27.91 5.74 17.94
N ALA A 584 27.00 4.97 17.33
CA ALA A 584 27.36 3.92 16.38
C ALA A 584 27.82 4.49 15.02
N ASN A 585 27.28 5.64 14.61
CA ASN A 585 27.66 6.33 13.39
C ASN A 585 27.28 7.82 13.46
N LEU A 586 28.22 8.65 13.90
CA LEU A 586 28.02 10.10 14.02
C LEU A 586 27.88 10.81 12.66
N GLN A 587 28.30 10.16 11.56
CA GLN A 587 28.37 10.76 10.23
C GLN A 587 27.66 9.86 9.21
N PRO A 588 26.33 9.74 9.31
CA PRO A 588 25.55 8.76 8.54
C PRO A 588 25.31 9.15 7.08
N VAL A 589 25.55 10.40 6.70
CA VAL A 589 25.35 10.87 5.32
C VAL A 589 26.45 10.32 4.43
N GLU A 590 26.04 9.66 3.36
CA GLU A 590 26.96 9.04 2.41
C GLU A 590 27.74 10.07 1.57
N GLU A 591 29.00 9.77 1.27
CA GLU A 591 29.79 10.57 0.32
C GLU A 591 29.28 10.33 -1.12
N ARG A 592 29.13 11.41 -1.88
CA ARG A 592 28.63 11.40 -3.26
C ARG A 592 29.71 11.89 -4.22
N SER A 593 29.90 11.16 -5.32
CA SER A 593 30.80 11.57 -6.40
C SER A 593 29.97 12.08 -7.58
N ILE A 594 30.30 13.27 -8.07
CA ILE A 594 29.54 14.01 -9.08
C ILE A 594 30.46 14.45 -10.22
N GLN A 595 30.03 14.27 -11.46
CA GLN A 595 30.73 14.76 -12.65
C GLN A 595 29.88 15.83 -13.34
N PHE A 596 30.42 17.06 -13.42
CA PHE A 596 29.79 18.14 -14.16
C PHE A 596 29.77 17.88 -15.67
N PRO A 597 28.72 18.32 -16.40
CA PRO A 597 28.71 18.29 -17.85
C PRO A 597 29.74 19.27 -18.41
N ASP A 598 30.28 18.94 -19.59
CA ASP A 598 31.36 19.71 -20.23
C ASP A 598 31.00 21.18 -20.52
N ASN A 599 29.71 21.49 -20.63
CA ASN A 599 29.18 22.84 -20.89
C ASN A 599 28.65 23.55 -19.63
N ALA A 600 28.90 23.01 -18.43
CA ALA A 600 28.60 23.69 -17.17
C ALA A 600 29.41 25.00 -17.04
N VAL A 601 28.75 26.08 -16.63
CA VAL A 601 29.37 27.40 -16.46
C VAL A 601 29.20 27.99 -15.07
N ALA A 602 28.17 27.56 -14.34
CA ALA A 602 27.95 27.91 -12.95
C ALA A 602 27.23 26.76 -12.25
N SER A 603 27.37 26.66 -10.93
CA SER A 603 26.64 25.66 -10.15
C SER A 603 26.43 26.10 -8.72
N THR A 604 25.28 25.72 -8.15
CA THR A 604 24.91 25.99 -6.77
C THR A 604 24.46 24.69 -6.11
N LEU A 605 25.02 24.38 -4.94
CA LEU A 605 24.52 23.33 -4.07
C LEU A 605 23.47 23.94 -3.13
N LYS A 606 22.22 23.53 -3.26
CA LYS A 606 21.10 23.99 -2.44
C LYS A 606 20.78 22.90 -1.41
N LEU A 607 20.93 23.21 -0.13
CA LEU A 607 20.79 22.26 0.99
C LEU A 607 19.74 22.74 1.97
N VAL A 608 18.79 21.86 2.31
CA VAL A 608 17.86 22.06 3.44
C VAL A 608 18.04 20.91 4.43
N SER A 609 18.13 21.27 5.71
CA SER A 609 18.21 20.32 6.82
C SER A 609 17.29 20.82 7.93
N THR A 610 16.40 19.97 8.44
CA THR A 610 15.53 20.32 9.58
C THR A 610 15.77 19.37 10.73
N GLY A 611 16.11 19.90 11.90
CA GLY A 611 16.34 19.12 13.13
C GLY A 611 15.03 18.78 13.83
N HIS A 612 14.91 17.52 14.26
CA HIS A 612 13.74 16.97 14.94
C HIS A 612 14.12 16.04 16.08
N GLY A 613 13.17 15.84 17.00
CA GLY A 613 13.43 15.25 18.32
C GLY A 613 13.77 16.35 19.33
N TRP A 614 13.36 16.14 20.58
CA TRP A 614 13.53 17.10 21.67
C TRP A 614 13.27 16.44 23.03
N GLY A 615 13.55 17.16 24.10
CA GLY A 615 13.21 16.79 25.48
C GLY A 615 14.37 16.19 26.25
N ASP A 616 14.09 15.82 27.50
CA ASP A 616 15.09 15.34 28.47
C ASP A 616 15.69 13.97 28.10
N ASN A 617 15.09 13.25 27.16
CA ASN A 617 15.62 12.01 26.61
C ASN A 617 16.60 12.22 25.45
N ASN A 618 16.91 13.47 25.10
CA ASN A 618 17.89 13.84 24.08
C ASN A 618 18.97 14.73 24.67
N THR A 619 20.22 14.50 24.30
CA THR A 619 21.34 15.31 24.78
C THR A 619 21.22 16.74 24.26
N GLY A 620 21.28 17.73 25.16
CA GLY A 620 21.22 19.13 24.76
C GLY A 620 19.88 19.59 24.17
N ASN A 621 18.79 18.83 24.33
CA ASN A 621 17.49 19.13 23.71
C ASN A 621 17.51 19.07 22.16
N ALA A 622 18.44 18.31 21.59
CA ALA A 622 18.56 18.10 20.17
C ALA A 622 17.43 17.21 19.60
N ALA A 623 17.16 17.27 18.30
CA ALA A 623 17.76 18.17 17.30
C ALA A 623 16.91 19.42 17.05
N GLU A 624 15.65 19.48 17.49
CA GLU A 624 14.75 20.60 17.16
C GLU A 624 15.21 21.93 17.77
N PHE A 625 15.66 21.92 19.01
CA PHE A 625 16.00 23.11 19.79
C PHE A 625 17.49 23.21 20.13
N HIS A 626 18.33 22.50 19.38
CA HIS A 626 19.78 22.51 19.57
C HIS A 626 20.44 23.26 18.41
N ASP A 627 21.32 24.19 18.76
CA ASP A 627 22.01 25.08 17.83
C ASP A 627 23.29 24.40 17.36
N ASP A 628 23.25 23.88 16.12
CA ASP A 628 24.31 23.06 15.53
C ASP A 628 24.91 23.70 14.29
N THR A 629 26.20 23.47 14.09
CA THR A 629 26.91 23.85 12.86
C THR A 629 27.43 22.60 12.16
N HIS A 630 26.98 22.43 10.92
CA HIS A 630 27.38 21.31 10.06
C HIS A 630 28.33 21.79 8.97
N HIS A 631 28.97 20.85 8.26
CA HIS A 631 29.99 21.16 7.27
C HIS A 631 29.78 20.42 5.96
N ILE A 632 30.12 21.04 4.84
CA ILE A 632 30.21 20.37 3.54
C ILE A 632 31.68 20.28 3.13
N TRP A 633 32.13 19.06 2.91
CA TRP A 633 33.47 18.76 2.43
C TRP A 633 33.42 18.51 0.92
N VAL A 634 34.32 19.17 0.20
CA VAL A 634 34.49 19.02 -1.25
C VAL A 634 35.87 18.42 -1.50
N ASN A 635 35.94 17.26 -2.16
CA ASN A 635 37.18 16.50 -2.39
C ASN A 635 37.98 16.23 -1.12
N GLY A 636 37.28 15.91 -0.03
CA GLY A 636 37.86 15.62 1.29
C GLY A 636 38.33 16.85 2.07
N VAL A 637 38.03 18.07 1.61
CA VAL A 637 38.36 19.32 2.30
C VAL A 637 37.09 20.00 2.79
N GLN A 638 37.00 20.29 4.09
CA GLN A 638 35.95 21.13 4.65
C GLN A 638 35.94 22.49 3.94
N THR A 639 34.87 22.77 3.21
CA THR A 639 34.78 23.88 2.25
C THR A 639 33.68 24.86 2.64
N PHE A 640 32.52 24.35 3.04
CA PHE A 640 31.40 25.17 3.46
C PHE A 640 30.93 24.82 4.87
N GLU A 641 30.30 25.80 5.50
CA GLU A 641 29.73 25.73 6.84
C GLU A 641 28.23 26.01 6.74
N GLN A 642 27.43 25.21 7.43
CA GLN A 642 26.00 25.39 7.59
C GLN A 642 25.70 25.62 9.07
N HIS A 643 25.46 26.87 9.44
CA HIS A 643 24.86 27.18 10.74
C HIS A 643 23.36 26.85 10.66
N ASN A 644 22.97 25.67 11.14
CA ASN A 644 21.63 25.13 10.94
C ASN A 644 20.66 25.64 12.01
N TRP A 645 20.43 26.95 12.05
CA TRP A 645 19.58 27.62 13.04
C TRP A 645 18.74 28.72 12.41
N GLN A 646 17.51 28.90 12.90
CA GLN A 646 16.58 29.90 12.37
C GLN A 646 15.88 30.67 13.49
N ASP A 647 15.97 32.00 13.44
CA ASP A 647 15.24 32.90 14.33
C ASP A 647 13.75 32.94 13.93
N CYS A 648 12.86 32.61 14.86
CA CYS A 648 11.42 32.44 14.59
C CYS A 648 10.54 33.57 15.13
N ASN A 649 11.13 34.58 15.78
CA ASN A 649 10.40 35.75 16.29
C ASN A 649 11.11 37.07 15.93
N PRO A 650 10.61 37.83 14.95
CA PRO A 650 9.38 37.59 14.18
C PRO A 650 9.50 36.36 13.25
N ASN A 651 8.37 35.70 12.97
CA ASN A 651 8.32 34.58 12.05
C ASN A 651 8.83 35.01 10.65
N PRO A 652 9.73 34.24 9.99
CA PRO A 652 10.35 34.63 8.72
C PRO A 652 9.35 34.95 7.60
N ASP A 653 8.23 34.23 7.55
CA ASP A 653 7.20 34.40 6.52
C ASP A 653 6.06 35.31 6.99
N ALA A 654 6.26 36.02 8.10
CA ALA A 654 5.25 36.84 8.76
C ALA A 654 3.96 36.07 9.14
N CYS A 655 4.05 34.75 9.28
CA CYS A 655 2.98 33.88 9.75
C CYS A 655 2.84 33.99 11.27
N GLN A 656 2.29 35.10 11.76
CA GLN A 656 2.12 35.37 13.19
C GLN A 656 0.94 36.33 13.44
N PRO A 657 0.25 36.21 14.60
CA PRO A 657 0.47 35.24 15.69
C PRO A 657 -0.09 33.84 15.37
N GLN A 658 0.51 32.80 15.98
CA GLN A 658 0.01 31.41 15.94
C GLN A 658 -0.32 30.92 17.37
N ASN A 659 -1.06 29.81 17.51
CA ASN A 659 -1.53 29.31 18.81
C ASN A 659 -0.44 28.62 19.66
N GLY A 660 0.50 27.91 19.02
CA GLY A 660 1.51 27.07 19.68
C GLY A 660 2.79 27.80 20.05
N THR A 661 3.89 27.05 20.14
CA THR A 661 5.20 27.53 20.59
C THR A 661 6.04 28.13 19.46
N TRP A 662 5.40 28.76 18.47
CA TRP A 662 6.00 29.23 17.21
C TRP A 662 7.18 30.19 17.35
N TYR A 663 7.33 30.84 18.51
CA TYR A 663 8.31 31.90 18.78
C TYR A 663 9.68 31.41 19.28
N PHE A 664 9.87 30.12 19.55
CA PHE A 664 11.21 29.58 19.83
C PHE A 664 12.00 29.39 18.53
N ASP A 665 13.30 29.58 18.59
CA ASP A 665 14.18 29.35 17.45
C ASP A 665 14.47 27.84 17.31
N ARG A 666 14.60 27.34 16.08
CA ARG A 666 14.78 25.90 15.79
C ARG A 666 15.89 25.66 14.79
N ALA A 667 16.34 24.40 14.74
CA ALA A 667 17.39 23.96 13.85
C ALA A 667 16.97 23.90 12.37
N GLY A 668 17.09 25.03 11.67
CA GLY A 668 16.89 25.16 10.22
C GLY A 668 15.46 25.43 9.76
N TRP A 669 14.51 25.66 10.67
CA TRP A 669 13.10 25.88 10.34
C TRP A 669 12.36 26.72 11.38
N CYS A 670 11.16 27.18 11.02
CA CYS A 670 10.20 27.77 11.95
C CYS A 670 8.78 27.27 11.64
N PRO A 671 7.93 27.02 12.64
CA PRO A 671 6.51 26.73 12.42
C PRO A 671 5.85 27.80 11.55
N GLY A 672 5.14 27.41 10.49
CA GLY A 672 4.51 28.36 9.58
C GLY A 672 5.50 29.15 8.73
N ALA A 673 6.61 28.56 8.30
CA ALA A 673 7.53 29.17 7.35
C ALA A 673 8.08 28.13 6.36
N ILE A 674 8.57 28.59 5.21
CA ILE A 674 9.47 27.82 4.36
C ILE A 674 10.74 27.52 5.16
N ALA A 675 11.20 26.27 5.16
CA ALA A 675 12.46 25.91 5.82
C ALA A 675 13.65 26.56 5.09
N HIS A 676 14.72 26.88 5.80
CA HIS A 676 15.83 27.63 5.23
C HIS A 676 16.66 26.76 4.29
N TRP A 677 16.73 27.16 3.01
CA TRP A 677 17.62 26.58 2.02
C TRP A 677 18.94 27.36 2.01
N PHE A 678 20.03 26.64 2.24
CA PHE A 678 21.38 27.16 2.22
C PHE A 678 22.00 26.94 0.84
N ASP A 679 22.51 28.02 0.25
CA ASP A 679 23.09 28.01 -1.09
C ASP A 679 24.61 28.13 -1.03
N TYR A 680 25.31 27.17 -1.63
CA TYR A 680 26.77 27.15 -1.71
C TYR A 680 27.23 27.20 -3.17
N ASP A 681 28.10 28.17 -3.49
CA ASP A 681 28.64 28.33 -4.84
C ASP A 681 29.62 27.21 -5.19
N MET A 682 29.20 26.31 -6.06
CA MET A 682 29.97 25.18 -6.56
C MET A 682 30.75 25.50 -7.84
N THR A 683 30.58 26.71 -8.39
CA THR A 683 31.24 27.14 -9.64
C THR A 683 32.76 26.95 -9.63
N PRO A 684 33.50 27.25 -8.54
CA PRO A 684 34.96 27.04 -8.50
C PRO A 684 35.40 25.56 -8.62
N PHE A 685 34.48 24.62 -8.43
CA PHE A 685 34.74 23.18 -8.44
C PHE A 685 34.28 22.49 -9.73
N ILE A 686 33.68 23.22 -10.68
CA ILE A 686 33.36 22.70 -12.01
C ILE A 686 34.66 22.25 -12.67
N SER A 687 34.76 20.95 -12.96
CA SER A 687 35.93 20.35 -13.56
C SER A 687 35.57 19.10 -14.36
N ASN A 688 36.47 18.69 -15.25
CA ASN A 688 36.30 17.47 -16.05
C ASN A 688 36.61 16.19 -15.24
N THR A 689 36.86 16.30 -13.94
CA THR A 689 37.07 15.17 -13.04
C THR A 689 35.98 15.12 -11.98
N PRO A 690 35.62 13.93 -11.46
CA PRO A 690 34.57 13.84 -10.48
C PRO A 690 34.92 14.60 -9.20
N VAL A 691 33.94 15.31 -8.66
CA VAL A 691 34.00 16.01 -7.39
C VAL A 691 33.33 15.15 -6.33
N SER A 692 34.01 14.91 -5.21
CA SER A 692 33.38 14.25 -4.06
C SER A 692 32.76 15.26 -3.11
N LEU A 693 31.53 15.00 -2.68
CA LEU A 693 30.76 15.79 -1.74
C LEU A 693 30.44 14.95 -0.53
N ARG A 694 30.65 15.50 0.66
CA ARG A 694 30.25 14.89 1.92
C ARG A 694 29.64 15.94 2.82
N TYR A 695 28.45 15.64 3.34
CA TYR A 695 27.82 16.45 4.36
C TYR A 695 28.14 15.84 5.73
N VAL A 696 28.74 16.64 6.60
CA VAL A 696 29.28 16.24 7.89
C VAL A 696 28.46 16.95 8.95
N PHE A 697 27.71 16.18 9.73
CA PHE A 697 26.95 16.69 10.87
C PHE A 697 27.91 17.21 11.95
N ASP A 698 27.39 18.02 12.88
CA ASP A 698 28.16 18.65 13.93
C ASP A 698 29.08 17.62 14.62
N GLU A 699 30.38 17.78 14.42
CA GLU A 699 31.38 16.79 14.83
C GLU A 699 31.55 16.71 16.35
N ASP A 700 31.08 17.72 17.08
CA ASP A 700 31.17 17.82 18.53
C ASP A 700 29.90 17.29 19.22
N TYR A 701 28.81 17.06 18.47
CA TYR A 701 27.56 16.52 19.02
C TYR A 701 27.56 14.98 19.09
N VAL A 702 27.23 14.47 20.29
CA VAL A 702 26.97 13.05 20.54
C VAL A 702 25.75 12.94 21.45
N ASP A 703 24.77 12.13 21.04
CA ASP A 703 23.62 11.85 21.89
C ASP A 703 23.99 10.80 22.94
N SER A 704 24.29 11.28 24.14
CA SER A 704 24.55 10.46 25.31
C SER A 704 23.32 9.68 25.79
N CYS A 705 22.12 10.07 25.37
CA CYS A 705 20.85 9.45 25.76
C CYS A 705 20.42 8.31 24.84
N HIS A 706 21.21 8.05 23.78
CA HIS A 706 20.92 7.07 22.74
C HIS A 706 21.09 5.62 23.23
N PRO A 707 20.26 4.66 22.77
CA PRO A 707 20.39 3.24 23.13
C PRO A 707 21.72 2.60 22.67
N ASN A 708 22.35 3.13 21.61
CA ASN A 708 23.67 2.67 21.17
C ASN A 708 24.82 3.23 22.03
N ASN A 709 24.56 4.13 23.00
CA ASN A 709 25.59 4.57 23.94
C ASN A 709 25.78 3.51 25.04
N PRO A 710 26.92 2.81 25.10
CA PRO A 710 27.15 1.78 26.13
C PRO A 710 27.21 2.34 27.56
N ASN A 711 27.32 3.66 27.71
CA ASN A 711 27.35 4.34 29.00
C ASN A 711 26.01 4.97 29.40
N CYS A 712 24.96 4.84 28.58
CA CYS A 712 23.65 5.37 28.93
C CYS A 712 23.03 4.55 30.08
N GLN A 713 22.61 5.23 31.14
CA GLN A 713 21.92 4.63 32.28
C GLN A 713 20.60 5.38 32.55
N SER A 714 19.46 4.71 32.39
CA SER A 714 18.14 5.31 32.65
C SER A 714 18.03 5.79 34.10
N GLY A 715 17.53 7.01 34.29
CA GLY A 715 17.49 7.73 35.56
C GLY A 715 18.81 8.38 35.99
N VAL A 716 19.90 8.23 35.22
CA VAL A 716 21.21 8.85 35.50
C VAL A 716 21.67 9.72 34.35
N THR A 717 21.80 9.15 33.15
CA THR A 717 22.20 9.89 31.94
C THR A 717 21.02 10.70 31.41
N CYS A 718 19.84 10.07 31.34
CA CYS A 718 18.56 10.64 30.95
C CYS A 718 17.41 9.87 31.63
N PRO A 719 16.16 10.37 31.56
CA PRO A 719 15.01 9.65 32.10
C PRO A 719 14.88 8.21 31.58
N ASP A 720 14.99 7.99 30.26
CA ASP A 720 15.00 6.65 29.67
C ASP A 720 15.89 6.54 28.42
N CYS A 721 16.96 5.73 28.51
CA CYS A 721 17.87 5.43 27.40
C CYS A 721 17.24 4.61 26.26
N ASN A 722 16.03 4.06 26.44
CA ASN A 722 15.38 3.19 25.46
C ASN A 722 14.07 3.78 24.90
N ASP A 723 13.80 5.07 25.12
CA ASP A 723 12.55 5.73 24.69
C ASP A 723 12.40 5.73 23.15
N GLY A 724 13.50 5.57 22.41
CA GLY A 724 13.52 5.46 20.95
C GLY A 724 13.23 6.79 20.22
N PHE A 725 12.92 7.86 20.96
CA PHE A 725 12.67 9.20 20.43
C PHE A 725 13.96 9.99 20.17
N ASN A 726 14.84 9.43 19.32
CA ASN A 726 16.19 9.95 19.13
C ASN A 726 16.23 11.17 18.19
N PRO A 727 17.21 12.08 18.36
CA PRO A 727 17.45 13.21 17.47
C PRO A 727 17.70 12.77 16.02
N HIS A 728 17.19 13.55 15.06
CA HIS A 728 17.43 13.32 13.64
C HIS A 728 17.36 14.60 12.81
N LEU A 729 17.93 14.51 11.61
CA LEU A 729 17.91 15.56 10.61
C LEU A 729 17.23 15.03 9.35
N ILE A 730 16.20 15.74 8.88
CA ILE A 730 15.59 15.48 7.57
C ILE A 730 16.37 16.34 6.57
N VAL A 731 17.06 15.71 5.63
CA VAL A 731 18.00 16.37 4.71
C VAL A 731 17.51 16.23 3.27
N ALA A 732 17.52 17.34 2.52
CA ALA A 732 17.43 17.31 1.06
C ALA A 732 18.47 18.26 0.46
N CYS A 733 19.10 17.85 -0.63
CA CYS A 733 20.16 18.58 -1.26
C CYS A 733 20.14 18.40 -2.77
N ASN A 734 20.01 19.52 -3.48
CA ASN A 734 19.97 19.59 -4.94
C ASN A 734 21.23 20.31 -5.43
N LEU A 735 21.92 19.75 -6.42
CA LEU A 735 22.94 20.46 -7.18
C LEU A 735 22.30 21.02 -8.44
N VAL A 736 22.24 22.35 -8.52
CA VAL A 736 21.77 23.06 -9.70
C VAL A 736 22.98 23.39 -10.56
N THR A 737 23.00 22.91 -11.79
CA THR A 737 24.08 23.19 -12.75
C THR A 737 23.53 24.04 -13.87
N PHE A 738 24.14 25.20 -14.11
CA PHE A 738 23.79 26.09 -15.20
C PHE A 738 24.74 25.91 -16.38
N ALA A 739 24.21 26.03 -17.59
CA ALA A 739 24.95 25.82 -18.83
C ALA A 739 24.63 26.92 -19.87
N ASP A 740 25.59 27.16 -20.76
CA ASP A 740 25.44 28.09 -21.90
C ASP A 740 24.74 27.44 -23.11
N GLY A 741 24.33 26.17 -22.98
CA GLY A 741 23.57 25.42 -23.98
C GLY A 741 22.74 24.31 -23.32
N PRO A 742 21.95 23.54 -24.10
CA PRO A 742 21.21 22.39 -23.62
C PRO A 742 22.00 21.46 -22.70
N VAL A 743 21.36 21.00 -21.62
CA VAL A 743 21.97 20.11 -20.62
C VAL A 743 20.90 19.18 -20.04
N ASP A 744 21.23 17.89 -19.94
CA ASP A 744 20.32 16.83 -19.48
C ASP A 744 20.79 16.23 -18.13
N GLY A 745 21.34 17.03 -17.21
CA GLY A 745 21.84 16.55 -15.90
C GLY A 745 23.29 16.05 -15.90
N LEU A 746 23.78 15.65 -14.72
CA LEU A 746 25.15 15.14 -14.53
C LEU A 746 25.34 13.74 -15.13
N VAL A 747 26.57 13.40 -15.50
CA VAL A 747 26.94 12.06 -15.97
C VAL A 747 27.43 11.22 -14.79
N GLY A 748 26.74 10.12 -14.44
CA GLY A 748 27.23 9.20 -13.42
C GLY A 748 27.00 9.61 -11.95
N SER A 749 26.18 10.63 -11.69
CA SER A 749 25.46 10.68 -10.41
C SER A 749 24.49 9.50 -10.42
N ASP A 750 24.84 8.44 -9.69
CA ASP A 750 24.02 7.27 -9.33
C ASP A 750 22.66 7.34 -10.03
N GLU A 751 22.58 6.82 -11.27
CA GLU A 751 21.41 6.90 -12.16
C GLU A 751 20.23 6.21 -11.46
N ARG A 752 19.65 6.89 -10.47
CA ARG A 752 18.45 6.49 -9.76
C ARG A 752 17.28 6.91 -10.63
N TYR A 753 17.29 6.45 -11.89
CA TYR A 753 16.06 6.19 -12.64
C TYR A 753 15.51 4.90 -12.10
N VAL A 754 14.81 5.12 -11.01
CA VAL A 754 14.11 4.10 -10.29
C VAL A 754 12.83 3.84 -11.08
N GLN A 755 12.79 2.77 -11.88
CA GLN A 755 11.48 2.23 -12.24
C GLN A 755 10.74 1.93 -10.94
N PRO A 756 9.47 2.35 -10.79
CA PRO A 756 8.65 1.81 -9.72
C PRO A 756 8.53 0.31 -9.95
N ILE A 757 9.22 -0.48 -9.14
CA ILE A 757 9.08 -1.94 -9.15
C ILE A 757 7.96 -2.32 -8.18
N GLY A 758 7.07 -3.20 -8.62
CA GLY A 758 6.07 -3.78 -7.74
C GLY A 758 6.66 -4.93 -6.94
N PHE A 759 6.39 -4.98 -5.64
CA PHE A 759 6.68 -6.13 -4.80
C PHE A 759 5.60 -6.29 -3.75
N LYS A 760 5.57 -7.43 -3.06
CA LYS A 760 4.66 -7.70 -1.94
C LYS A 760 5.47 -7.99 -0.68
N LEU A 761 4.89 -7.60 0.46
CA LEU A 761 5.38 -7.92 1.79
C LEU A 761 4.33 -8.76 2.52
N TYR A 762 4.72 -9.92 3.04
CA TYR A 762 3.82 -10.80 3.79
C TYR A 762 4.56 -11.61 4.87
N PRO A 763 3.96 -11.96 6.01
CA PRO A 763 2.70 -11.43 6.49
C PRO A 763 2.82 -9.92 6.81
N ASN A 764 1.72 -9.19 6.64
CA ASN A 764 1.63 -7.78 6.96
C ASN A 764 0.20 -7.48 7.46
N PRO A 765 -0.04 -7.34 8.79
CA PRO A 765 0.95 -7.14 9.85
C PRO A 765 1.89 -8.34 10.12
N SER A 766 3.06 -8.08 10.68
CA SER A 766 4.14 -9.04 10.90
C SER A 766 4.56 -9.09 12.37
N ASN A 767 4.84 -10.28 12.90
CA ASN A 767 5.50 -10.46 14.20
C ASN A 767 7.04 -10.28 14.12
N GLY A 768 7.50 -9.41 13.23
CA GLY A 768 8.91 -9.14 12.98
C GLY A 768 9.58 -10.03 11.93
N LEU A 769 8.91 -11.00 11.30
CA LEU A 769 9.45 -11.71 10.13
C LEU A 769 8.55 -11.43 8.93
N VAL A 770 9.11 -10.82 7.89
CA VAL A 770 8.40 -10.40 6.67
C VAL A 770 9.07 -11.06 5.48
N TYR A 771 8.31 -11.41 4.46
CA TYR A 771 8.77 -11.96 3.20
C TYR A 771 8.50 -10.96 2.09
N LEU A 772 9.54 -10.65 1.34
CA LEU A 772 9.55 -9.78 0.18
C LEU A 772 9.50 -10.63 -1.08
N GLU A 773 8.54 -10.38 -1.96
CA GLU A 773 8.42 -11.03 -3.26
C GLU A 773 8.28 -9.99 -4.37
N LEU A 774 9.25 -9.97 -5.29
CA LEU A 774 9.24 -9.08 -6.46
C LEU A 774 8.22 -9.57 -7.48
N LYS A 775 7.42 -8.66 -8.07
CA LYS A 775 6.44 -9.01 -9.12
C LYS A 775 7.08 -9.33 -10.47
N GLU A 776 8.38 -9.05 -10.62
CA GLU A 776 9.15 -9.28 -11.83
C GLU A 776 10.53 -9.87 -11.47
N GLU A 777 11.16 -10.56 -12.42
CA GLU A 777 12.53 -11.04 -12.24
C GLU A 777 13.51 -9.86 -12.24
N ALA A 778 14.01 -9.48 -11.05
CA ALA A 778 15.01 -8.44 -10.87
C ALA A 778 15.98 -8.83 -9.74
N LYS A 779 17.26 -8.50 -9.91
CA LYS A 779 18.31 -8.64 -8.91
C LYS A 779 18.14 -7.59 -7.81
N LEU A 780 17.74 -8.06 -6.63
CA LEU A 780 17.69 -7.26 -5.42
C LEU A 780 19.08 -6.72 -5.03
N MET A 781 19.21 -5.40 -4.92
CA MET A 781 20.43 -4.68 -4.58
C MET A 781 20.45 -4.20 -3.13
N GLU A 782 19.34 -3.66 -2.62
CA GLU A 782 19.23 -3.15 -1.25
C GLU A 782 17.78 -3.23 -0.74
N VAL A 783 17.60 -3.55 0.54
CA VAL A 783 16.32 -3.38 1.25
C VAL A 783 16.54 -2.41 2.40
N ARG A 784 15.67 -1.41 2.54
CA ARG A 784 15.71 -0.37 3.57
C ARG A 784 14.37 -0.35 4.29
N VAL A 785 14.40 -0.18 5.60
CA VAL A 785 13.21 -0.09 6.44
C VAL A 785 13.26 1.25 7.15
N MET A 786 12.23 2.06 6.95
CA MET A 786 12.06 3.36 7.56
C MET A 786 10.90 3.31 8.55
N ASN A 787 10.98 4.06 9.65
CA ASN A 787 9.82 4.21 10.53
C ASN A 787 8.83 5.27 9.98
N SER A 788 7.76 5.55 10.74
CA SER A 788 6.75 6.55 10.39
C SER A 788 7.25 7.99 10.35
N PHE A 789 8.50 8.26 10.72
CA PHE A 789 9.16 9.57 10.61
C PHE A 789 10.16 9.61 9.44
N GLY A 790 10.18 8.57 8.60
CA GLY A 790 11.12 8.42 7.50
C GLY A 790 12.54 8.06 7.91
N GLN A 791 12.81 7.84 9.20
CA GLN A 791 14.15 7.47 9.67
C GLN A 791 14.50 6.05 9.26
N LEU A 792 15.66 5.85 8.64
CA LEU A 792 16.18 4.52 8.35
C LEU A 792 16.46 3.76 9.65
N VAL A 793 15.67 2.73 9.93
CA VAL A 793 15.84 1.85 11.11
C VAL A 793 16.57 0.56 10.77
N MET A 794 16.63 0.18 9.48
CA MET A 794 17.35 -1.00 9.01
C MET A 794 17.73 -0.85 7.52
N SER A 795 18.91 -1.33 7.12
CA SER A 795 19.27 -1.54 5.70
C SER A 795 20.07 -2.83 5.53
N GLN A 796 19.87 -3.51 4.39
CA GLN A 796 20.57 -4.72 4.00
C GLN A 796 21.05 -4.62 2.54
N ARG A 797 22.37 -4.70 2.30
CA ARG A 797 23.01 -4.48 0.99
C ARG A 797 23.71 -5.69 0.34
N GLU A 798 23.88 -6.83 1.02
CA GLU A 798 24.67 -7.94 0.45
C GLU A 798 24.04 -9.34 0.63
N SER A 799 24.20 -10.16 -0.41
CA SER A 799 23.89 -11.61 -0.50
C SER A 799 22.42 -12.03 -0.52
N ILE A 800 21.63 -11.44 -1.42
CA ILE A 800 20.29 -11.95 -1.73
C ILE A 800 20.31 -12.65 -3.11
N SER A 801 19.79 -13.89 -3.15
CA SER A 801 19.67 -14.68 -4.38
C SER A 801 18.93 -13.87 -5.45
N PRO A 802 19.34 -13.88 -6.73
CA PRO A 802 18.73 -13.07 -7.79
C PRO A 802 17.26 -13.44 -8.13
N TYR A 803 16.69 -14.46 -7.48
CA TYR A 803 15.32 -14.95 -7.73
C TYR A 803 14.67 -15.47 -6.43
N GLY A 804 13.37 -15.20 -6.27
CA GLY A 804 12.48 -15.81 -5.26
C GLY A 804 12.05 -14.91 -4.10
N THR A 805 11.29 -15.47 -3.17
CA THR A 805 10.86 -14.82 -1.93
C THR A 805 12.04 -14.62 -0.98
N HIS A 806 12.17 -13.43 -0.38
CA HIS A 806 13.27 -13.05 0.50
C HIS A 806 12.77 -12.75 1.92
N ALA A 807 13.31 -13.42 2.92
CA ALA A 807 12.97 -13.14 4.32
C ALA A 807 13.70 -11.88 4.82
N LEU A 808 12.93 -10.90 5.28
CA LEU A 808 13.35 -9.70 5.97
C LEU A 808 13.02 -9.85 7.47
N ASN A 809 14.06 -9.91 8.30
CA ASN A 809 13.91 -10.06 9.74
C ASN A 809 13.88 -8.69 10.42
N LEU A 810 12.70 -8.24 10.79
CA LEU A 810 12.39 -7.05 11.58
C LEU A 810 12.28 -7.35 13.10
N GLN A 811 12.57 -8.58 13.55
CA GLN A 811 12.54 -8.94 14.97
C GLN A 811 13.57 -8.10 15.73
N GLY A 812 13.06 -7.19 16.56
CA GLY A 812 13.88 -6.22 17.31
C GLY A 812 13.48 -4.77 17.08
N LEU A 813 12.71 -4.47 16.03
CA LEU A 813 12.09 -3.17 15.87
C LEU A 813 10.88 -3.03 16.82
N PRO A 814 10.63 -1.84 17.42
CA PRO A 814 9.42 -1.59 18.20
C PRO A 814 8.14 -1.87 17.40
N LYS A 815 7.06 -2.20 18.10
CA LYS A 815 5.74 -2.33 17.47
C LYS A 815 5.35 -1.00 16.83
N GLY A 816 4.96 -1.01 15.57
CA GLY A 816 4.70 0.24 14.85
C GLY A 816 4.60 0.10 13.35
N LEU A 817 4.40 1.24 12.70
CA LEU A 817 4.31 1.37 11.26
C LEU A 817 5.70 1.64 10.66
N TYR A 818 6.04 0.87 9.62
CA TYR A 818 7.28 1.00 8.87
C TYR A 818 7.02 1.03 7.37
N TRP A 819 7.97 1.59 6.63
CA TRP A 819 8.02 1.61 5.17
C TRP A 819 9.26 0.83 4.72
N VAL A 820 9.06 -0.21 3.91
CA VAL A 820 10.17 -0.96 3.33
C VAL A 820 10.40 -0.45 1.92
N GLU A 821 11.57 0.15 1.65
CA GLU A 821 12.05 0.48 0.31
C GLU A 821 12.91 -0.67 -0.21
N VAL A 822 12.63 -1.13 -1.42
CA VAL A 822 13.35 -2.22 -2.10
C VAL A 822 14.00 -1.64 -3.34
N ARG A 823 15.30 -1.83 -3.51
CA ARG A 823 16.08 -1.37 -4.67
C ARG A 823 16.63 -2.56 -5.43
N THR A 824 16.40 -2.59 -6.74
CA THR A 824 16.93 -3.58 -7.68
C THR A 824 17.78 -2.89 -8.74
N GLU A 825 18.42 -3.68 -9.61
CA GLU A 825 19.09 -3.19 -10.81
C GLU A 825 18.11 -2.57 -11.83
N LYS A 826 16.81 -2.83 -11.69
CA LYS A 826 15.75 -2.27 -12.54
C LYS A 826 15.08 -1.04 -11.95
N GLY A 827 15.09 -0.85 -10.63
CA GLY A 827 14.44 0.30 -10.01
C GLY A 827 14.25 0.19 -8.50
N ARG A 828 13.23 0.83 -7.94
CA ARG A 828 12.88 0.77 -6.50
C ARG A 828 11.38 0.83 -6.30
N GLY A 829 10.93 0.12 -5.27
CA GLY A 829 9.54 0.14 -4.83
C GLY A 829 9.52 0.49 -3.35
N MET A 830 8.37 0.91 -2.85
CA MET A 830 8.15 1.06 -1.42
C MET A 830 6.80 0.45 -1.03
N GLU A 831 6.79 -0.34 0.04
CA GLU A 831 5.58 -0.96 0.58
C GLU A 831 5.54 -0.77 2.09
N LYS A 832 4.33 -0.63 2.62
CA LYS A 832 4.08 -0.44 4.04
C LYS A 832 4.17 -1.77 4.78
N VAL A 833 4.74 -1.80 5.98
CA VAL A 833 4.65 -2.97 6.88
C VAL A 833 4.33 -2.56 8.32
N VAL A 834 3.44 -3.29 8.96
CA VAL A 834 3.11 -3.13 10.37
C VAL A 834 3.83 -4.21 11.17
N VAL A 835 4.62 -3.84 12.17
CA VAL A 835 5.26 -4.79 13.11
C VAL A 835 4.43 -4.84 14.40
N GLU A 836 3.93 -6.01 14.76
CA GLU A 836 3.05 -6.26 15.91
C GLU A 836 3.72 -6.90 17.12
#